data_AF-S8EFX4-F1
#
_entry.id   AF-S8EFX4-F1
#
_cell.length_a   1.000
_cell.length_b   1.000
_cell.length_c   1.000
_cell.angle_alpha   90.00
_cell.angle_beta   90.00
_cell.angle_gamma   90.00
#
_symmetry.space_group_name_H-M   'P 1'
#
loop_
_entity.id
_entity.type
_entity.pdbx_description
1 polymer ?
#
loop_
_entity_poly.entity_id
_entity_poly.type
_entity_poly.pdbx_seq_one_letter_code
_entity_poly.pdbx_strand_id
1 'polypeptide(L)'
;VDAIIIMVTNEQQAESVLFGDLGVVSALPFGASVVLSSTVSPAFVNRLERRLQNEQKGLKLVDAPVSGGVKKASDGTLTIMASGSEEALQHVGSVLSALSEKFYIINGGCGAASVVKMINQLLAGVHIASTAEAIAFGARLGINTRLLFDIIRNSPGTSWMLENRGPHMLENDYTPLSALDIFVKDLGIVSRECSSRKVPLHVSNVAYQLFLAGSAAGWGRIDDSAVVKVYETLTGVKVEGQPFAVAKKSVFQSLPPEWPVDPIGDLVNLTQNGIKTLVVLDDDPTGTQTVHGVHVLTEWSIGSLVEEFKNRPKCFFILTNSRSLTSDQASRLMIDICSNLSAAAKSVDNVKYTVVLRGDSTLRGHFPEEADAVISVIGEVDAWIICPFFFQGGRYTIGDVHYVEESDRLIPAGETEFAKDASFGYKSSNLREWIEEKTKGRIQASSVSTISIQLLRKGGPEAVCESLCNLRKGSTCIINAASERDVSVFAAGMIQAELKGKSFLCRTAASFVSARIGIIPKPPVLPIDLGILRERHGGLIVIGSYVPKTTKQVEELLLQRSHDLKQIDVSVDRIALKSTKEREEEIEHIAEIANVYLEGGKDTAIMTSRQLVVGKTAMESLEINARVSSALVEIVRNITERPRYILAKVFFFF
;
A
#
# COMPACT_ATOMS: atom_id res chain seq x y z
N VAL A 1 13.86 -35.37 33.57
CA VAL A 1 13.64 -33.91 33.43
C VAL A 1 14.54 -33.25 34.44
N ASP A 2 15.65 -32.69 33.98
CA ASP A 2 16.67 -32.10 34.87
C ASP A 2 16.36 -30.62 35.17
N ALA A 3 15.61 -29.97 34.27
CA ALA A 3 15.05 -28.65 34.46
C ALA A 3 13.64 -28.55 33.84
N ILE A 4 12.75 -27.76 34.45
CA ILE A 4 11.44 -27.40 33.91
C ILE A 4 11.30 -25.88 33.84
N ILE A 5 10.77 -25.37 32.71
CA ILE A 5 10.49 -23.94 32.52
C ILE A 5 8.99 -23.71 32.62
N ILE A 6 8.58 -22.76 33.45
CA ILE A 6 7.20 -22.37 33.68
C ILE A 6 6.99 -20.96 33.16
N MET A 7 6.32 -20.86 32.02
CA MET A 7 5.97 -19.60 31.37
C MET A 7 4.45 -19.53 31.17
N VAL A 8 3.75 -19.08 32.20
CA VAL A 8 2.29 -18.95 32.26
C VAL A 8 1.91 -17.51 32.60
N THR A 9 0.61 -17.22 32.63
CA THR A 9 0.13 -15.82 32.71
C THR A 9 0.31 -15.22 34.10
N ASN A 10 0.03 -15.98 35.16
CA ASN A 10 -0.07 -15.45 36.53
C ASN A 10 0.39 -16.46 37.61
N GLU A 11 0.46 -15.96 38.85
CA GLU A 11 0.87 -16.74 40.04
C GLU A 11 0.01 -17.98 40.27
N GLN A 12 -1.31 -17.88 40.08
CA GLN A 12 -2.24 -19.00 40.30
C GLN A 12 -1.99 -20.14 39.30
N GLN A 13 -1.74 -19.81 38.04
CA GLN A 13 -1.39 -20.81 37.01
C GLN A 13 -0.04 -21.45 37.31
N ALA A 14 0.96 -20.66 37.74
CA ALA A 14 2.27 -21.20 38.11
C ALA A 14 2.15 -22.17 39.30
N GLU A 15 1.37 -21.79 40.32
CA GLU A 15 1.09 -22.64 41.48
C GLU A 15 0.36 -23.93 41.07
N SER A 16 -0.63 -23.84 40.17
CA SER A 16 -1.36 -25.01 39.68
C SER A 16 -0.46 -25.97 38.89
N VAL A 17 0.48 -25.46 38.07
CA VAL A 17 1.45 -26.29 37.34
C VAL A 17 2.39 -27.01 38.29
N LEU A 18 2.78 -26.35 39.39
CA LEU A 18 3.73 -26.90 40.35
C LEU A 18 3.08 -27.87 41.33
N PHE A 19 1.93 -27.50 41.88
CA PHE A 19 1.33 -28.14 43.06
C PHE A 19 -0.17 -28.41 42.94
N GLY A 20 -0.78 -28.24 41.76
CA GLY A 20 -2.16 -28.66 41.52
C GLY A 20 -2.31 -30.19 41.56
N ASP A 21 -3.51 -30.68 41.24
CA ASP A 21 -3.82 -32.12 41.27
C ASP A 21 -2.85 -32.96 40.42
N LEU A 22 -2.34 -32.38 39.33
CA LEU A 22 -1.33 -32.96 38.44
C LEU A 22 0.00 -32.18 38.51
N GLY A 23 0.32 -31.61 39.67
CA GLY A 23 1.46 -30.75 39.90
C GLY A 23 2.80 -31.45 39.65
N VAL A 24 3.67 -30.81 38.87
CA VAL A 24 4.92 -31.42 38.40
C VAL A 24 5.95 -31.68 39.50
N VAL A 25 5.86 -30.98 40.64
CA VAL A 25 6.82 -31.11 41.76
C VAL A 25 6.88 -32.55 42.29
N SER A 26 5.73 -33.24 42.31
CA SER A 26 5.64 -34.64 42.73
C SER A 26 6.45 -35.58 41.81
N ALA A 27 6.56 -35.26 40.52
CA ALA A 27 7.24 -36.05 39.50
C ALA A 27 8.71 -35.64 39.26
N LEU A 28 9.14 -34.47 39.77
CA LEU A 28 10.53 -34.02 39.60
C LEU A 28 11.51 -34.91 40.39
N PRO A 29 12.66 -35.28 39.77
CA PRO A 29 13.72 -36.02 40.46
C PRO A 29 14.47 -35.13 41.46
N PHE A 30 15.27 -35.77 42.32
CA PHE A 30 16.10 -35.06 43.30
C PHE A 30 17.08 -34.11 42.59
N GLY A 31 17.22 -32.88 43.08
CA GLY A 31 18.15 -31.89 42.54
C GLY A 31 17.69 -31.15 41.27
N ALA A 32 16.49 -31.46 40.74
CA ALA A 32 15.97 -30.83 39.54
C ALA A 32 15.76 -29.31 39.72
N SER A 33 15.83 -28.56 38.61
CA SER A 33 15.62 -27.10 38.61
C SER A 33 14.25 -26.69 38.09
N VAL A 34 13.60 -25.79 38.82
CA VAL A 34 12.38 -25.10 38.42
C VAL A 34 12.75 -23.70 37.98
N VAL A 35 12.54 -23.40 36.70
CA VAL A 35 12.76 -22.07 36.12
C VAL A 35 11.41 -21.37 36.00
N LEU A 36 11.20 -20.30 36.76
CA LEU A 36 9.99 -19.50 36.68
C LEU A 36 10.21 -18.30 35.76
N SER A 37 9.58 -18.31 34.59
CA SER A 37 9.71 -17.25 33.58
C SER A 37 8.47 -16.35 33.45
N SER A 38 7.52 -16.53 34.36
CA SER A 38 6.27 -15.76 34.41
C SER A 38 6.50 -14.42 35.12
N THR A 39 5.76 -13.38 34.73
CA THR A 39 5.77 -12.12 35.50
C THR A 39 4.88 -12.28 36.73
N VAL A 40 5.50 -12.32 37.90
CA VAL A 40 4.88 -12.56 39.22
C VAL A 40 5.42 -11.57 40.26
N SER A 41 4.80 -11.51 41.44
CA SER A 41 5.33 -10.70 42.54
C SER A 41 6.61 -11.32 43.14
N PRO A 42 7.59 -10.50 43.57
CA PRO A 42 8.75 -10.99 44.31
C PRO A 42 8.36 -11.78 45.57
N ALA A 43 7.28 -11.37 46.23
CA ALA A 43 6.74 -12.07 47.38
C ALA A 43 6.27 -13.50 47.05
N PHE A 44 5.69 -13.73 45.87
CA PHE A 44 5.33 -15.07 45.41
C PHE A 44 6.56 -15.95 45.21
N VAL A 45 7.59 -15.43 44.53
CA VAL A 45 8.84 -16.18 44.31
C VAL A 45 9.48 -16.61 45.64
N ASN A 46 9.53 -15.72 46.63
CA ASN A 46 10.07 -16.04 47.97
C ASN A 46 9.23 -17.07 48.74
N ARG A 47 7.91 -17.13 48.50
CA ARG A 47 7.07 -18.19 49.06
C ARG A 47 7.31 -19.51 48.33
N LEU A 48 7.43 -19.46 47.02
CA LEU A 48 7.68 -20.62 46.18
C LEU A 48 9.03 -21.27 46.51
N GLU A 49 10.09 -20.49 46.70
CA GLU A 49 11.41 -20.99 47.09
C GLU A 49 11.33 -21.80 48.39
N ARG A 50 10.72 -21.22 49.44
CA ARG A 50 10.52 -21.91 50.73
C ARG A 50 9.66 -23.17 50.59
N ARG A 51 8.64 -23.13 49.75
CA ARG A 51 7.76 -24.28 49.52
C ARG A 51 8.53 -25.42 48.84
N LEU A 52 9.32 -25.13 47.81
CA LEU A 52 10.15 -26.12 47.12
C LEU A 52 11.24 -26.73 48.04
N GLN A 53 11.82 -25.93 48.94
CA GLN A 53 12.77 -26.42 49.94
C GLN A 53 12.13 -27.44 50.90
N ASN A 54 10.85 -27.26 51.24
CA ASN A 54 10.12 -28.16 52.13
C ASN A 54 9.78 -29.52 51.51
N GLU A 55 9.90 -29.69 50.20
CA GLU A 55 9.65 -30.96 49.51
C GLU A 55 10.75 -32.01 49.77
N GLN A 56 11.85 -31.64 50.43
CA GLN A 56 12.98 -32.53 50.76
C GLN A 56 13.62 -33.25 49.57
N LYS A 57 13.41 -32.71 48.36
CA LYS A 57 13.95 -33.23 47.09
C LYS A 57 15.17 -32.45 46.57
N GLY A 58 15.68 -31.48 47.33
CA GLY A 58 16.79 -30.63 46.90
C GLY A 58 16.49 -29.83 45.61
N LEU A 59 15.22 -29.49 45.37
CA LEU A 59 14.81 -28.75 44.16
C LEU A 59 15.40 -27.34 44.17
N LYS A 60 15.86 -26.90 43.01
CA LYS A 60 16.49 -25.59 42.79
C LYS A 60 15.49 -24.65 42.12
N LEU A 61 15.34 -23.42 42.61
CA LEU A 61 14.52 -22.40 41.95
C LEU A 61 15.41 -21.40 41.22
N VAL A 62 15.02 -21.06 40.00
CA VAL A 62 15.58 -19.95 39.24
C VAL A 62 14.44 -19.02 38.84
N ASP A 63 14.47 -17.79 39.37
CA ASP A 63 13.56 -16.70 39.00
C ASP A 63 14.10 -16.05 37.73
N ALA A 64 13.49 -16.35 36.58
CA ALA A 64 13.98 -15.99 35.25
C ALA A 64 12.90 -15.36 34.35
N PRO A 65 12.24 -14.26 34.75
CA PRO A 65 11.25 -13.58 33.92
C PRO A 65 11.86 -13.05 32.62
N VAL A 66 11.00 -12.94 31.60
CA VAL A 66 11.42 -12.62 30.23
C VAL A 66 10.86 -11.30 29.70
N SER A 67 11.52 -10.73 28.70
CA SER A 67 11.06 -9.57 27.93
C SER A 67 11.35 -9.77 26.44
N GLY A 68 10.50 -9.20 25.57
CA GLY A 68 10.67 -9.26 24.11
C GLY A 68 9.43 -9.64 23.30
N GLY A 69 8.35 -10.08 23.96
CA GLY A 69 7.09 -10.43 23.31
C GLY A 69 7.17 -11.65 22.39
N VAL A 70 6.08 -11.90 21.65
CA VAL A 70 5.93 -13.09 20.79
C VAL A 70 7.02 -13.18 19.72
N LYS A 71 7.40 -12.05 19.11
CA LYS A 71 8.41 -12.00 18.06
C LYS A 71 9.78 -12.48 18.54
N LYS A 72 10.32 -11.88 19.62
CA LYS A 72 11.62 -12.30 20.16
C LYS A 72 11.59 -13.72 20.73
N ALA A 73 10.44 -14.19 21.23
CA ALA A 73 10.28 -15.58 21.64
C ALA A 73 10.42 -16.54 20.46
N SER A 74 9.74 -16.24 19.34
CA SER A 74 9.83 -17.04 18.10
C SER A 74 11.24 -17.04 17.50
N ASP A 75 11.95 -15.91 17.62
CA ASP A 75 13.29 -15.74 17.08
C ASP A 75 14.38 -16.30 18.02
N GLY A 76 14.03 -16.76 19.23
CA GLY A 76 15.01 -17.19 20.24
C GLY A 76 15.89 -16.06 20.78
N THR A 77 15.44 -14.80 20.69
CA THR A 77 16.20 -13.59 21.01
C THR A 77 15.64 -12.84 22.23
N LEU A 78 15.06 -13.55 23.19
CA LEU A 78 14.49 -12.94 24.39
C LEU A 78 15.56 -12.23 25.21
N THR A 79 15.10 -11.28 26.03
CA THR A 79 15.87 -10.81 27.17
C THR A 79 15.43 -11.56 28.41
N ILE A 80 16.36 -12.27 29.05
CA ILE A 80 16.09 -13.03 30.28
C ILE A 80 16.85 -12.36 31.43
N MET A 81 16.13 -12.11 32.51
CA MET A 81 16.67 -11.61 33.77
C MET A 81 16.59 -12.78 34.75
N ALA A 82 17.72 -13.32 35.22
CA ALA A 82 17.74 -14.49 36.08
C ALA A 82 18.35 -14.21 37.45
N SER A 83 17.77 -14.79 38.49
CA SER A 83 18.28 -14.77 39.86
C SER A 83 17.99 -16.11 40.55
N GLY A 84 18.85 -16.50 41.48
CA GLY A 84 18.80 -17.78 42.17
C GLY A 84 20.13 -18.07 42.87
N SER A 85 20.28 -19.28 43.43
CA SER A 85 21.60 -19.71 43.92
C SER A 85 22.58 -19.89 42.75
N GLU A 86 23.86 -19.75 43.02
CA GLU A 86 24.91 -19.95 42.02
C GLU A 86 24.84 -21.34 41.40
N GLU A 87 24.58 -22.36 42.22
CA GLU A 87 24.38 -23.74 41.78
C GLU A 87 23.18 -23.88 40.83
N ALA A 88 22.04 -23.22 41.14
CA ALA A 88 20.85 -23.26 40.30
C ALA A 88 21.08 -22.56 38.95
N LEU A 89 21.73 -21.40 38.97
CA LEU A 89 22.06 -20.61 37.78
C LEU A 89 23.06 -21.34 36.88
N GLN A 90 24.07 -21.99 37.45
CA GLN A 90 25.01 -22.82 36.69
C GLN A 90 24.29 -24.01 36.04
N HIS A 91 23.35 -24.65 36.75
CA HIS A 91 22.66 -25.83 36.27
C HIS A 91 21.76 -25.56 35.05
N VAL A 92 21.09 -24.40 34.97
CA VAL A 92 20.18 -24.06 33.86
C VAL A 92 20.73 -22.99 32.91
N GLY A 93 21.95 -22.50 33.13
CA GLY A 93 22.51 -21.36 32.41
C GLY A 93 22.61 -21.57 30.91
N SER A 94 22.97 -22.78 30.46
CA SER A 94 23.01 -23.13 29.03
C SER A 94 21.63 -23.09 28.38
N VAL A 95 20.60 -23.56 29.08
CA VAL A 95 19.20 -23.54 28.62
C VAL A 95 18.71 -22.10 28.49
N LEU A 96 18.92 -21.27 29.53
CA LEU A 96 18.51 -19.86 29.50
C LEU A 96 19.26 -19.08 28.41
N SER A 97 20.56 -19.34 28.25
CA SER A 97 21.37 -18.70 27.21
C SER A 97 20.86 -19.04 25.81
N ALA A 98 20.46 -20.29 25.57
CA ALA A 98 19.92 -20.71 24.27
C ALA A 98 18.56 -20.06 23.91
N LEU A 99 17.84 -19.54 24.90
CA LEU A 99 16.55 -18.87 24.71
C LEU A 99 16.67 -17.34 24.63
N SER A 100 17.88 -16.79 24.77
CA SER A 100 18.09 -15.36 24.97
C SER A 100 19.18 -14.78 24.09
N GLU A 101 18.94 -13.59 23.56
CA GLU A 101 19.99 -12.74 22.99
C GLU A 101 20.71 -11.97 24.11
N LYS A 102 19.97 -11.57 25.16
CA LYS A 102 20.48 -10.85 26.31
C LYS A 102 20.15 -11.60 27.59
N PHE A 103 21.19 -12.04 28.29
CA PHE A 103 21.08 -12.77 29.55
C PHE A 103 21.69 -11.97 30.70
N TYR A 104 20.87 -11.54 31.64
CA TYR A 104 21.30 -10.77 32.82
C TYR A 104 21.17 -11.61 34.08
N ILE A 105 22.26 -11.75 34.83
CA ILE A 105 22.23 -12.35 36.16
C ILE A 105 22.06 -11.23 37.19
N ILE A 106 20.99 -11.30 37.98
CA ILE A 106 20.64 -10.32 38.99
C ILE A 106 21.01 -10.87 40.37
N ASN A 107 21.91 -10.16 41.06
CA ASN A 107 22.31 -10.50 42.42
C ASN A 107 21.19 -10.15 43.42
N GLY A 108 21.01 -10.99 44.45
CA GLY A 108 20.00 -10.79 45.49
C GLY A 108 19.13 -12.01 45.82
N GLY A 109 19.42 -13.17 45.21
CA GLY A 109 18.64 -14.40 45.39
C GLY A 109 17.32 -14.38 44.62
N CYS A 110 16.52 -15.43 44.77
CA CYS A 110 15.21 -15.55 44.11
C CYS A 110 14.34 -14.33 44.44
N GLY A 111 13.60 -13.83 43.45
CA GLY A 111 12.74 -12.65 43.56
C GLY A 111 13.42 -11.36 43.09
N ALA A 112 14.77 -11.30 43.04
CA ALA A 112 15.49 -10.12 42.56
C ALA A 112 15.24 -9.85 41.07
N ALA A 113 15.21 -10.89 40.24
CA ALA A 113 14.87 -10.74 38.83
C ALA A 113 13.40 -10.32 38.62
N SER A 114 12.48 -10.87 39.43
CA SER A 114 11.08 -10.44 39.46
C SER A 114 10.92 -8.97 39.87
N VAL A 115 11.76 -8.42 40.76
CA VAL A 115 11.79 -6.98 41.07
C VAL A 115 12.17 -6.17 39.83
N VAL A 116 13.25 -6.53 39.14
CA VAL A 116 13.69 -5.83 37.92
C VAL A 116 12.60 -5.87 36.85
N LYS A 117 11.99 -7.05 36.63
CA LYS A 117 10.89 -7.20 35.69
C LYS A 117 9.68 -6.35 36.07
N MET A 118 9.30 -6.31 37.35
CA MET A 118 8.18 -5.49 37.83
C MET A 118 8.41 -4.01 37.53
N ILE A 119 9.63 -3.49 37.75
CA ILE A 119 9.98 -2.10 37.40
C ILE A 119 9.93 -1.87 35.87
N ASN A 120 10.38 -2.84 35.07
CA ASN A 120 10.22 -2.75 33.62
C ASN A 120 8.74 -2.69 33.19
N GLN A 121 7.87 -3.48 33.82
CA GLN A 121 6.44 -3.47 33.52
C GLN A 121 5.73 -2.21 34.01
N LEU A 122 6.19 -1.60 35.11
CA LEU A 122 5.76 -0.26 35.53
C LEU A 122 5.99 0.75 34.39
N LEU A 123 7.22 0.84 33.88
CA LEU A 123 7.55 1.78 32.80
C LEU A 123 6.78 1.44 31.51
N ALA A 124 6.69 0.16 31.17
CA ALA A 124 5.95 -0.30 29.99
C ALA A 124 4.48 0.17 30.03
N GLY A 125 3.77 -0.10 31.13
CA GLY A 125 2.37 0.26 31.28
C GLY A 125 2.15 1.77 31.27
N VAL A 126 3.02 2.52 31.96
CA VAL A 126 3.00 3.99 31.94
C VAL A 126 3.19 4.52 30.52
N HIS A 127 4.19 4.04 29.78
CA HIS A 127 4.45 4.53 28.42
C HIS A 127 3.33 4.18 27.43
N ILE A 128 2.69 3.01 27.54
CA ILE A 128 1.52 2.68 26.70
C ILE A 128 0.37 3.63 27.03
N ALA A 129 0.06 3.84 28.30
CA ALA A 129 -1.00 4.75 28.73
C ALA A 129 -0.74 6.21 28.31
N SER A 130 0.51 6.68 28.44
CA SER A 130 0.92 8.01 27.97
C SER A 130 0.88 8.15 26.45
N THR A 131 1.20 7.09 25.70
CA THR A 131 1.07 7.07 24.23
C THR A 131 -0.40 7.24 23.84
N ALA A 132 -1.29 6.46 24.47
CA ALA A 132 -2.73 6.56 24.26
C ALA A 132 -3.26 7.97 24.57
N GLU A 133 -2.83 8.57 25.68
CA GLU A 133 -3.19 9.94 26.06
C GLU A 133 -2.74 10.96 25.01
N ALA A 134 -1.46 10.92 24.62
CA ALA A 134 -0.87 11.88 23.71
C ALA A 134 -1.51 11.83 22.31
N ILE A 135 -1.72 10.63 21.77
CA ILE A 135 -2.32 10.46 20.44
C ILE A 135 -3.81 10.86 20.47
N ALA A 136 -4.56 10.46 21.51
CA ALA A 136 -5.96 10.87 21.65
C ALA A 136 -6.10 12.38 21.83
N PHE A 137 -5.18 13.02 22.56
CA PHE A 137 -5.16 14.47 22.68
C PHE A 137 -4.85 15.15 21.34
N GLY A 138 -3.86 14.63 20.59
CA GLY A 138 -3.58 15.08 19.23
C GLY A 138 -4.80 15.00 18.30
N ALA A 139 -5.52 13.88 18.35
CA ALA A 139 -6.78 13.71 17.62
C ALA A 139 -7.80 14.78 18.02
N ARG A 140 -7.95 15.04 19.32
CA ARG A 140 -8.89 16.04 19.85
C ARG A 140 -8.56 17.48 19.44
N LEU A 141 -7.27 17.77 19.25
CA LEU A 141 -6.76 19.04 18.72
C LEU A 141 -6.90 19.17 17.19
N GLY A 142 -7.38 18.12 16.50
CA GLY A 142 -7.53 18.11 15.05
C GLY A 142 -6.20 17.92 14.30
N ILE A 143 -5.14 17.47 14.99
CA ILE A 143 -3.87 17.14 14.36
C ILE A 143 -3.98 15.74 13.74
N ASN A 144 -3.37 15.56 12.56
CA ASN A 144 -3.21 14.24 11.97
C ASN A 144 -2.38 13.36 12.92
N THR A 145 -3.01 12.34 13.49
CA THR A 145 -2.41 11.45 14.50
C THR A 145 -1.30 10.57 13.92
N ARG A 146 -1.34 10.23 12.62
CA ARG A 146 -0.24 9.52 11.93
C ARG A 146 0.99 10.42 11.81
N LEU A 147 0.81 11.64 11.32
CA LEU A 147 1.89 12.63 11.25
C LEU A 147 2.46 12.92 12.65
N LEU A 148 1.59 13.10 13.64
CA LEU A 148 2.00 13.27 15.03
C LEU A 148 2.86 12.10 15.50
N PHE A 149 2.43 10.86 15.26
CA PHE A 149 3.20 9.68 15.58
C PHE A 149 4.57 9.66 14.89
N ASP A 150 4.62 9.95 13.58
CA ASP A 150 5.86 9.94 12.81
C ASP A 150 6.85 11.02 13.28
N ILE A 151 6.36 12.20 13.67
CA ILE A 151 7.18 13.26 14.26
C ILE A 151 7.69 12.81 15.64
N ILE A 152 6.81 12.33 16.52
CA ILE A 152 7.17 12.00 17.91
C ILE A 152 8.10 10.79 17.97
N ARG A 153 7.91 9.79 17.11
CA ARG A 153 8.80 8.63 16.95
C ARG A 153 10.26 9.04 16.75
N ASN A 154 10.50 10.10 16.00
CA ASN A 154 11.84 10.61 15.70
C ASN A 154 12.30 11.70 16.68
N SER A 155 11.48 12.01 17.69
CA SER A 155 11.77 13.03 18.70
C SER A 155 12.32 12.41 19.99
N PRO A 156 13.03 13.18 20.84
CA PRO A 156 13.45 12.73 22.17
C PRO A 156 12.30 12.34 23.11
N GLY A 157 11.05 12.69 22.79
CA GLY A 157 9.86 12.30 23.55
C GLY A 157 9.34 10.89 23.25
N THR A 158 9.98 10.15 22.33
CA THR A 158 9.59 8.78 21.98
C THR A 158 9.79 7.78 23.13
N SER A 159 9.17 6.61 23.01
CA SER A 159 9.48 5.43 23.81
C SER A 159 9.32 4.17 22.96
N TRP A 160 9.94 3.07 23.37
CA TRP A 160 9.76 1.80 22.68
C TRP A 160 8.28 1.38 22.62
N MET A 161 7.51 1.66 23.69
CA MET A 161 6.08 1.34 23.75
C MET A 161 5.27 2.24 22.82
N LEU A 162 5.66 3.51 22.62
CA LEU A 162 5.05 4.38 21.63
C LEU A 162 5.25 3.82 20.23
N GLU A 163 6.49 3.52 19.87
CA GLU A 163 6.83 3.01 18.54
C GLU A 163 6.16 1.68 18.24
N ASN A 164 5.97 0.86 19.27
CA ASN A 164 5.40 -0.48 19.12
C ASN A 164 3.86 -0.49 19.18
N ARG A 165 3.22 0.26 20.09
CA ARG A 165 1.76 0.26 20.27
C ARG A 165 1.04 1.40 19.56
N GLY A 166 1.72 2.50 19.27
CA GLY A 166 1.17 3.62 18.51
C GLY A 166 0.55 3.19 17.18
N PRO A 167 1.21 2.36 16.34
CA PRO A 167 0.63 1.87 15.10
C PRO A 167 -0.71 1.13 15.30
N HIS A 168 -0.82 0.30 16.33
CA HIS A 168 -2.05 -0.44 16.63
C HIS A 168 -3.22 0.51 16.96
N MET A 169 -2.95 1.56 17.74
CA MET A 169 -3.93 2.61 18.06
C MET A 169 -4.39 3.36 16.80
N LEU A 170 -3.45 3.68 15.90
CA LEU A 170 -3.73 4.42 14.66
C LEU A 170 -4.47 3.57 13.62
N GLU A 171 -4.17 2.28 13.55
CA GLU A 171 -4.73 1.35 12.56
C GLU A 171 -6.04 0.73 13.02
N ASN A 172 -6.41 0.94 14.29
CA ASN A 172 -7.59 0.34 14.91
C ASN A 172 -7.55 -1.20 14.86
N ASP A 173 -6.34 -1.78 14.81
CA ASP A 173 -6.08 -3.22 14.86
C ASP A 173 -5.67 -3.61 16.29
N TYR A 174 -6.56 -4.34 16.96
CA TYR A 174 -6.34 -4.82 18.33
C TYR A 174 -6.23 -6.34 18.39
N THR A 175 -5.75 -6.96 17.32
CA THR A 175 -5.36 -8.37 17.32
C THR A 175 -4.36 -8.59 18.47
N PRO A 176 -4.67 -9.47 19.44
CA PRO A 176 -3.94 -9.50 20.70
C PRO A 176 -2.54 -10.12 20.52
N LEU A 177 -1.52 -9.26 20.47
CA LEU A 177 -0.11 -9.66 20.63
C LEU A 177 0.30 -9.67 22.11
N SER A 178 -0.32 -8.77 22.90
CA SER A 178 -0.37 -8.83 24.36
C SER A 178 -1.71 -8.26 24.80
N ALA A 179 -2.47 -9.01 25.61
CA ALA A 179 -3.81 -8.59 26.00
C ALA A 179 -3.79 -7.44 27.01
N LEU A 180 -4.79 -6.56 26.96
CA LEU A 180 -4.97 -5.45 27.91
C LEU A 180 -4.95 -5.93 29.38
N ASP A 181 -5.55 -7.08 29.67
CA ASP A 181 -5.55 -7.68 31.02
C ASP A 181 -4.15 -8.08 31.53
N ILE A 182 -3.15 -8.22 30.64
CA ILE A 182 -1.76 -8.42 31.06
C ILE A 182 -1.27 -7.21 31.84
N PHE A 183 -1.59 -5.99 31.39
CA PHE A 183 -1.22 -4.76 32.10
C PHE A 183 -2.09 -4.48 33.31
N VAL A 184 -3.35 -4.96 33.34
CA VAL A 184 -4.14 -5.00 34.58
C VAL A 184 -3.45 -5.87 35.63
N LYS A 185 -2.98 -7.06 35.24
CA LYS A 185 -2.25 -7.97 36.13
C LYS A 185 -0.92 -7.36 36.60
N ASP A 186 -0.09 -6.90 35.67
CA ASP A 186 1.28 -6.46 35.95
C ASP A 186 1.31 -5.16 36.77
N LEU A 187 0.54 -4.15 36.38
CA LEU A 187 0.43 -2.92 37.17
C LEU A 187 -0.29 -3.17 38.50
N GLY A 188 -1.17 -4.18 38.57
CA GLY A 188 -1.73 -4.66 39.83
C GLY A 188 -0.67 -5.23 40.79
N ILE A 189 0.35 -5.93 40.28
CA ILE A 189 1.51 -6.37 41.09
C ILE A 189 2.27 -5.15 41.61
N VAL A 190 2.58 -4.19 40.73
CA VAL A 190 3.27 -2.94 41.08
C VAL A 190 2.51 -2.18 42.18
N SER A 191 1.20 -2.03 42.03
CA SER A 191 0.35 -1.29 42.96
C SER A 191 0.29 -1.94 44.35
N ARG A 192 0.26 -3.28 44.42
CA ARG A 192 0.33 -4.02 45.70
C ARG A 192 1.70 -3.90 46.37
N GLU A 193 2.78 -4.07 45.62
CA GLU A 193 4.15 -3.98 46.16
C GLU A 193 4.49 -2.57 46.64
N CYS A 194 4.03 -1.53 45.94
CA CYS A 194 4.27 -0.16 46.40
C CYS A 194 3.47 0.15 47.67
N SER A 195 2.23 -0.34 47.76
CA SER A 195 1.38 -0.16 48.93
C SER A 195 1.95 -0.87 50.17
N SER A 196 2.42 -2.11 50.04
CA SER A 196 3.01 -2.86 51.15
C SER A 196 4.29 -2.20 51.70
N ARG A 197 5.01 -1.47 50.84
CA ARG A 197 6.25 -0.75 51.17
C ARG A 197 6.06 0.74 51.46
N LYS A 198 4.82 1.24 51.39
CA LYS A 198 4.46 2.65 51.57
C LYS A 198 5.24 3.59 50.61
N VAL A 199 5.46 3.15 49.37
CA VAL A 199 6.08 3.95 48.31
C VAL A 199 4.99 4.48 47.37
N PRO A 200 4.80 5.81 47.26
CA PRO A 200 3.77 6.36 46.40
C PRO A 200 4.19 6.33 44.92
N LEU A 201 3.51 5.55 44.09
CA LEU A 201 3.73 5.47 42.64
C LEU A 201 2.57 6.12 41.87
N HIS A 202 2.51 7.45 41.89
CA HIS A 202 1.37 8.22 41.35
C HIS A 202 1.07 7.92 39.88
N VAL A 203 2.06 8.02 38.99
CA VAL A 203 1.88 7.84 37.54
C VAL A 203 1.46 6.41 37.19
N SER A 204 2.11 5.42 37.80
CA SER A 204 1.78 4.00 37.59
C SER A 204 0.35 3.67 38.05
N ASN A 205 -0.09 4.22 39.18
CA ASN A 205 -1.45 4.00 39.66
C ASN A 205 -2.50 4.62 38.74
N VAL A 206 -2.23 5.80 38.12
CA VAL A 206 -3.11 6.36 37.10
C VAL A 206 -3.17 5.47 35.86
N ALA A 207 -2.01 5.02 35.36
CA ALA A 207 -1.97 4.07 34.25
C ALA A 207 -2.76 2.79 34.57
N TYR A 208 -2.59 2.24 35.77
CA TYR A 208 -3.33 1.06 36.23
C TYR A 208 -4.85 1.27 36.19
N GLN A 209 -5.34 2.43 36.63
CA GLN A 209 -6.78 2.74 36.56
C GLN A 209 -7.28 2.84 35.12
N LEU A 210 -6.48 3.34 34.16
CA LEU A 210 -6.85 3.37 32.76
C LEU A 210 -6.99 1.95 32.17
N PHE A 211 -6.04 1.06 32.46
CA PHE A 211 -6.14 -0.34 32.06
C PHE A 211 -7.34 -1.05 32.73
N LEU A 212 -7.59 -0.81 34.02
CA LEU A 212 -8.78 -1.33 34.69
C LEU A 212 -10.08 -0.84 34.04
N ALA A 213 -10.16 0.43 33.67
CA ALA A 213 -11.32 1.00 32.97
C ALA A 213 -11.52 0.32 31.61
N GLY A 214 -10.45 0.13 30.83
CA GLY A 214 -10.54 -0.58 29.55
C GLY A 214 -10.97 -2.05 29.69
N SER A 215 -10.46 -2.75 30.71
CA SER A 215 -10.89 -4.11 31.02
C SER A 215 -12.38 -4.17 31.41
N ALA A 216 -12.83 -3.27 32.28
CA ALA A 216 -14.22 -3.15 32.69
C ALA A 216 -15.17 -2.78 31.52
N ALA A 217 -14.65 -2.09 30.51
CA ALA A 217 -15.37 -1.80 29.25
C ALA A 217 -15.43 -3.00 28.28
N GLY A 218 -14.91 -4.17 28.66
CA GLY A 218 -14.95 -5.39 27.85
C GLY A 218 -13.76 -5.57 26.91
N TRP A 219 -12.70 -4.76 27.02
CA TRP A 219 -11.53 -4.82 26.14
C TRP A 219 -10.36 -5.64 26.71
N GLY A 220 -10.56 -6.35 27.83
CA GLY A 220 -9.49 -7.07 28.52
C GLY A 220 -8.74 -8.10 27.66
N ARG A 221 -9.41 -8.70 26.67
CA ARG A 221 -8.88 -9.77 25.80
C ARG A 221 -8.27 -9.30 24.50
N ILE A 222 -8.43 -8.03 24.13
CA ILE A 222 -7.83 -7.46 22.93
C ILE A 222 -6.49 -6.79 23.27
N ASP A 223 -5.74 -6.36 22.26
CA ASP A 223 -4.40 -5.78 22.42
C ASP A 223 -4.35 -4.66 23.47
N ASP A 224 -3.26 -4.58 24.23
CA ASP A 224 -3.07 -3.61 25.31
C ASP A 224 -3.09 -2.14 24.84
N SER A 225 -2.84 -1.89 23.55
CA SER A 225 -3.01 -0.59 22.90
C SER A 225 -4.46 -0.09 22.93
N ALA A 226 -5.44 -0.99 23.13
CA ALA A 226 -6.86 -0.65 23.26
C ALA A 226 -7.16 0.22 24.48
N VAL A 227 -6.20 0.46 25.39
CA VAL A 227 -6.34 1.49 26.43
C VAL A 227 -6.62 2.89 25.83
N VAL A 228 -6.24 3.15 24.57
CA VAL A 228 -6.61 4.37 23.84
C VAL A 228 -8.13 4.59 23.77
N LYS A 229 -8.91 3.51 23.69
CA LYS A 229 -10.38 3.56 23.60
C LYS A 229 -11.01 4.19 24.84
N VAL A 230 -10.33 4.17 25.99
CA VAL A 230 -10.78 4.91 27.19
C VAL A 230 -10.91 6.39 26.87
N TYR A 231 -9.90 6.99 26.22
CA TYR A 231 -9.94 8.39 25.81
C TYR A 231 -10.93 8.65 24.69
N GLU A 232 -11.02 7.75 23.71
CA GLU A 232 -12.01 7.90 22.62
C GLU A 232 -13.45 7.91 23.16
N THR A 233 -13.72 7.08 24.18
CA THR A 233 -15.03 6.98 24.82
C THR A 233 -15.34 8.23 25.63
N LEU A 234 -14.36 8.75 26.36
CA LEU A 234 -14.51 9.97 27.16
C LEU A 234 -14.66 11.24 26.32
N THR A 235 -14.02 11.29 25.15
CA THR A 235 -13.97 12.50 24.32
C THR A 235 -14.91 12.49 23.12
N GLY A 236 -15.41 11.30 22.73
CA GLY A 236 -16.19 11.11 21.50
C GLY A 236 -15.37 11.26 20.21
N VAL A 237 -14.05 11.42 20.29
CA VAL A 237 -13.15 11.55 19.14
C VAL A 237 -12.34 10.27 19.01
N LYS A 238 -12.41 9.65 17.82
CA LYS A 238 -11.65 8.45 17.52
C LYS A 238 -10.20 8.78 17.18
N VAL A 239 -9.28 7.96 17.68
CA VAL A 239 -7.92 7.91 17.17
C VAL A 239 -7.99 7.07 15.91
N GLU A 240 -8.07 7.75 14.78
CA GLU A 240 -7.90 7.10 13.50
C GLU A 240 -6.65 7.68 12.87
N GLY A 241 -5.70 6.82 12.52
CA GLY A 241 -4.59 7.16 11.64
C GLY A 241 -5.07 7.30 10.20
N GLN A 242 -6.23 7.95 10.00
CA GLN A 242 -6.80 8.18 8.69
C GLN A 242 -5.73 8.89 7.85
N PRO A 243 -5.50 8.41 6.63
CA PRO A 243 -4.63 9.08 5.70
C PRO A 243 -5.04 10.55 5.55
N PHE A 244 -4.09 11.46 5.31
CA PHE A 244 -4.28 12.92 5.25
C PHE A 244 -5.24 13.31 4.12
N ALA A 245 -6.52 13.07 4.33
CA ALA A 245 -7.56 13.29 3.37
C ALA A 245 -7.99 14.77 3.49
N VAL A 246 -7.41 15.64 2.66
CA VAL A 246 -7.75 17.07 2.70
C VAL A 246 -9.08 17.28 2.00
N ALA A 247 -9.93 18.14 2.56
CA ALA A 247 -11.17 18.52 1.89
C ALA A 247 -10.85 19.15 0.52
N LYS A 248 -11.30 18.52 -0.57
CA LYS A 248 -11.03 18.96 -1.95
C LYS A 248 -11.40 20.43 -2.14
N LYS A 249 -12.57 20.82 -1.64
CA LYS A 249 -13.06 22.20 -1.69
C LYS A 249 -12.09 23.20 -1.05
N SER A 250 -11.54 22.87 0.12
CA SER A 250 -10.60 23.75 0.83
C SER A 250 -9.30 23.93 0.07
N VAL A 251 -8.77 22.85 -0.51
CA VAL A 251 -7.54 22.90 -1.32
C VAL A 251 -7.79 23.73 -2.58
N PHE A 252 -8.90 23.49 -3.28
CA PHE A 252 -9.18 24.18 -4.53
C PHE A 252 -9.44 25.67 -4.34
N GLN A 253 -10.04 26.06 -3.21
CA GLN A 253 -10.26 27.47 -2.85
C GLN A 253 -8.98 28.22 -2.51
N SER A 254 -7.90 27.54 -2.13
CA SER A 254 -6.61 28.19 -1.82
C SER A 254 -5.73 28.38 -3.07
N LEU A 255 -6.08 27.75 -4.19
CA LEU A 255 -5.34 27.88 -5.45
C LEU A 255 -5.65 29.22 -6.13
N PRO A 256 -4.70 29.81 -6.88
CA PRO A 256 -4.99 30.96 -7.73
C PRO A 256 -6.06 30.58 -8.78
N PRO A 257 -6.84 31.55 -9.30
CA PRO A 257 -7.80 31.28 -10.36
C PRO A 257 -7.11 30.71 -11.60
N GLU A 258 -7.82 29.89 -12.37
CA GLU A 258 -7.29 29.28 -13.60
C GLU A 258 -6.84 30.33 -14.62
N TRP A 259 -5.93 29.92 -15.52
CA TRP A 259 -5.50 30.78 -16.62
C TRP A 259 -6.71 31.21 -17.46
N PRO A 260 -6.90 32.51 -17.70
CA PRO A 260 -8.17 33.05 -18.20
C PRO A 260 -8.54 32.60 -19.61
N VAL A 261 -7.55 32.24 -20.44
CA VAL A 261 -7.74 31.85 -21.84
C VAL A 261 -7.54 30.35 -22.00
N ASP A 262 -8.36 29.68 -22.82
CA ASP A 262 -8.15 28.26 -23.13
C ASP A 262 -7.16 28.11 -24.29
N PRO A 263 -5.94 27.58 -24.05
CA PRO A 263 -4.99 27.41 -25.13
C PRO A 263 -5.34 26.24 -26.06
N ILE A 264 -6.41 25.45 -25.81
CA ILE A 264 -6.79 24.33 -26.70
C ILE A 264 -6.98 24.78 -28.16
N GLY A 265 -7.59 25.95 -28.40
CA GLY A 265 -7.74 26.48 -29.76
C GLY A 265 -6.39 26.75 -30.43
N ASP A 266 -5.45 27.35 -29.71
CA ASP A 266 -4.10 27.62 -30.19
C ASP A 266 -3.31 26.32 -30.39
N LEU A 267 -3.49 25.33 -29.51
CA LEU A 267 -2.90 23.99 -29.62
C LEU A 267 -3.35 23.26 -30.90
N VAL A 268 -4.63 23.36 -31.27
CA VAL A 268 -5.14 22.80 -32.53
C VAL A 268 -4.45 23.46 -33.73
N ASN A 269 -4.26 24.78 -33.71
CA ASN A 269 -3.60 25.51 -34.78
C ASN A 269 -2.09 25.22 -34.84
N LEU A 270 -1.42 25.16 -33.68
CA LEU A 270 0.01 24.86 -33.57
C LEU A 270 0.31 23.43 -34.05
N THR A 271 -0.55 22.47 -33.71
CA THR A 271 -0.40 21.06 -34.16
C THR A 271 -0.66 20.85 -35.64
N GLN A 272 -1.44 21.74 -36.31
CA GLN A 272 -1.66 21.69 -37.76
C GLN A 272 -0.44 22.17 -38.58
N ASN A 273 0.43 23.00 -38.02
CA ASN A 273 1.50 23.70 -38.76
C ASN A 273 2.90 23.06 -38.64
N GLY A 274 3.00 21.72 -38.63
CA GLY A 274 4.29 21.03 -38.81
C GLY A 274 4.96 20.52 -37.53
N ILE A 275 4.17 20.13 -36.51
CA ILE A 275 4.68 19.50 -35.29
C ILE A 275 4.91 18.00 -35.50
N LYS A 276 5.83 17.45 -34.71
CA LYS A 276 6.14 16.02 -34.63
C LYS A 276 4.88 15.19 -34.34
N THR A 277 4.70 14.06 -35.01
CA THR A 277 3.68 13.06 -34.66
C THR A 277 3.90 12.60 -33.21
N LEU A 278 2.83 12.58 -32.41
CA LEU A 278 2.86 12.07 -31.05
C LEU A 278 2.66 10.55 -31.05
N VAL A 279 3.67 9.79 -30.62
CA VAL A 279 3.57 8.34 -30.47
C VAL A 279 3.40 8.02 -28.99
N VAL A 280 2.25 7.49 -28.61
CA VAL A 280 1.94 7.17 -27.22
C VAL A 280 2.16 5.69 -27.00
N LEU A 281 3.10 5.34 -26.12
CA LEU A 281 3.28 3.98 -25.64
C LEU A 281 2.46 3.83 -24.37
N ASP A 282 1.37 3.08 -24.45
CA ASP A 282 0.39 2.94 -23.37
C ASP A 282 0.62 1.62 -22.63
N ASP A 283 1.02 1.69 -21.36
CA ASP A 283 1.35 0.53 -20.54
C ASP A 283 0.12 -0.30 -20.12
N ASP A 284 -1.10 0.22 -20.37
CA ASP A 284 -2.38 -0.39 -20.03
C ASP A 284 -3.52 0.06 -20.97
N PRO A 285 -4.37 -0.86 -21.48
CA PRO A 285 -5.44 -0.55 -22.43
C PRO A 285 -6.50 0.46 -21.96
N THR A 286 -6.60 0.74 -20.65
CA THR A 286 -7.56 1.71 -20.11
C THR A 286 -7.28 3.15 -20.54
N GLY A 287 -6.09 3.45 -21.03
CA GLY A 287 -5.65 4.81 -21.24
C GLY A 287 -6.29 5.57 -22.40
N THR A 288 -6.72 4.83 -23.42
CA THR A 288 -7.33 5.32 -24.65
C THR A 288 -8.74 5.91 -24.46
N GLN A 289 -9.34 5.75 -23.28
CA GLN A 289 -10.72 6.18 -22.99
C GLN A 289 -10.93 7.70 -22.98
N THR A 290 -9.86 8.49 -22.97
CA THR A 290 -9.90 9.97 -22.88
C THR A 290 -9.65 10.66 -24.22
N VAL A 291 -9.45 9.89 -25.28
CA VAL A 291 -9.16 10.36 -26.64
C VAL A 291 -10.18 9.81 -27.62
N HIS A 292 -10.38 10.48 -28.76
CA HIS A 292 -11.22 10.02 -29.86
C HIS A 292 -10.61 10.43 -31.20
N GLY A 293 -10.92 9.67 -32.26
CA GLY A 293 -10.39 9.93 -33.60
C GLY A 293 -8.88 9.70 -33.73
N VAL A 294 -8.30 8.84 -32.90
CA VAL A 294 -6.89 8.44 -32.93
C VAL A 294 -6.78 6.95 -33.19
N HIS A 295 -5.76 6.54 -33.94
CA HIS A 295 -5.49 5.12 -34.19
C HIS A 295 -4.83 4.50 -32.97
N VAL A 296 -5.20 3.25 -32.67
CA VAL A 296 -4.67 2.45 -31.57
C VAL A 296 -4.13 1.16 -32.16
N LEU A 297 -2.82 1.02 -32.19
CA LEU A 297 -2.12 -0.13 -32.74
C LEU A 297 -1.90 -1.17 -31.64
N THR A 298 -2.18 -2.43 -31.96
CA THR A 298 -1.89 -3.60 -31.12
C THR A 298 -0.67 -4.38 -31.63
N GLU A 299 -0.03 -3.89 -32.69
CA GLU A 299 1.20 -4.41 -33.27
C GLU A 299 2.13 -3.26 -33.67
N TRP A 300 3.43 -3.54 -33.76
CA TRP A 300 4.48 -2.54 -34.02
C TRP A 300 5.50 -3.05 -35.04
N SER A 301 5.02 -3.79 -36.05
CA SER A 301 5.86 -4.16 -37.19
C SER A 301 6.32 -2.91 -37.94
N ILE A 302 7.51 -2.95 -38.56
CA ILE A 302 8.01 -1.82 -39.35
C ILE A 302 7.01 -1.46 -40.47
N GLY A 303 6.39 -2.46 -41.10
CA GLY A 303 5.39 -2.24 -42.16
C GLY A 303 4.16 -1.47 -41.68
N SER A 304 3.56 -1.90 -40.58
CA SER A 304 2.36 -1.27 -39.99
C SER A 304 2.68 0.17 -39.54
N LEU A 305 3.86 0.40 -38.95
CA LEU A 305 4.30 1.74 -38.55
C LEU A 305 4.59 2.65 -39.75
N VAL A 306 5.14 2.13 -40.84
CA VAL A 306 5.35 2.88 -42.09
C VAL A 306 4.00 3.32 -42.69
N GLU A 307 3.00 2.43 -42.71
CA GLU A 307 1.66 2.77 -43.17
C GLU A 307 1.02 3.85 -42.29
N GLU A 308 1.12 3.70 -40.97
CA GLU A 308 0.61 4.70 -40.04
C GLU A 308 1.28 6.06 -40.26
N PHE A 309 2.61 6.12 -40.38
CA PHE A 309 3.31 7.38 -40.67
C PHE A 309 2.94 7.99 -42.03
N LYS A 310 2.63 7.19 -43.06
CA LYS A 310 2.15 7.69 -44.36
C LYS A 310 0.80 8.41 -44.25
N ASN A 311 -0.05 8.02 -43.31
CA ASN A 311 -1.32 8.69 -43.02
C ASN A 311 -1.13 10.07 -42.36
N ARG A 312 0.10 10.45 -42.01
CA ARG A 312 0.46 11.69 -41.32
C ARG A 312 -0.41 11.97 -40.08
N PRO A 313 -0.54 11.01 -39.15
CA PRO A 313 -1.36 11.17 -37.97
C PRO A 313 -0.77 12.26 -37.08
N LYS A 314 -1.66 13.01 -36.43
CA LYS A 314 -1.27 13.90 -35.32
C LYS A 314 -0.75 13.09 -34.14
N CYS A 315 -1.42 11.96 -33.87
CA CYS A 315 -1.14 11.07 -32.77
C CYS A 315 -1.65 9.67 -33.08
N PHE A 316 -0.92 8.66 -32.63
CA PHE A 316 -1.41 7.29 -32.54
C PHE A 316 -0.87 6.63 -31.28
N PHE A 317 -1.58 5.62 -30.82
CA PHE A 317 -1.24 4.82 -29.65
C PHE A 317 -0.64 3.49 -30.09
N ILE A 318 0.32 2.99 -29.32
CA ILE A 318 0.75 1.59 -29.33
C ILE A 318 0.41 1.05 -27.95
N LEU A 319 -0.51 0.08 -27.89
CA LEU A 319 -0.83 -0.62 -26.65
C LEU A 319 0.30 -1.61 -26.36
N THR A 320 1.13 -1.32 -25.37
CA THR A 320 2.27 -2.17 -25.02
C THR A 320 1.87 -3.25 -24.02
N ASN A 321 0.86 -2.98 -23.19
CA ASN A 321 0.46 -3.83 -22.08
C ASN A 321 1.63 -4.17 -21.14
N SER A 322 2.66 -3.31 -21.11
CA SER A 322 3.96 -3.64 -20.51
C SER A 322 3.90 -3.83 -19.00
N ARG A 323 2.88 -3.29 -18.32
CA ARG A 323 2.69 -3.46 -16.87
C ARG A 323 2.32 -4.91 -16.48
N SER A 324 1.95 -5.79 -17.42
CA SER A 324 1.80 -7.23 -17.15
C SER A 324 3.11 -8.01 -17.28
N LEU A 325 4.21 -7.36 -17.63
CA LEU A 325 5.48 -8.00 -17.90
C LEU A 325 6.44 -7.83 -16.71
N THR A 326 7.49 -8.64 -16.69
CA THR A 326 8.62 -8.35 -15.79
C THR A 326 9.36 -7.10 -16.26
N SER A 327 10.10 -6.45 -15.37
CA SER A 327 10.85 -5.22 -15.69
C SER A 327 11.80 -5.40 -16.89
N ASP A 328 12.45 -6.56 -16.99
CA ASP A 328 13.36 -6.87 -18.10
C ASP A 328 12.60 -7.05 -19.41
N GLN A 329 11.45 -7.70 -19.38
CA GLN A 329 10.59 -7.89 -20.55
C GLN A 329 9.99 -6.55 -21.02
N ALA A 330 9.50 -5.71 -20.11
CA ALA A 330 9.00 -4.38 -20.41
C ALA A 330 10.10 -3.51 -21.05
N SER A 331 11.32 -3.55 -20.52
CA SER A 331 12.47 -2.81 -21.07
C SER A 331 12.82 -3.26 -22.49
N ARG A 332 12.90 -4.58 -22.74
CA ARG A 332 13.14 -5.13 -24.09
C ARG A 332 12.03 -4.72 -25.06
N LEU A 333 10.77 -4.79 -24.62
CA LEU A 333 9.64 -4.38 -25.43
C LEU A 333 9.73 -2.91 -25.85
N MET A 334 10.10 -2.01 -24.92
CA MET A 334 10.30 -0.59 -25.25
C MET A 334 11.44 -0.38 -26.25
N ILE A 335 12.56 -1.12 -26.10
CA ILE A 335 13.68 -1.07 -27.03
C ILE A 335 13.24 -1.52 -28.44
N ASP A 336 12.50 -2.63 -28.54
CA ASP A 336 12.02 -3.18 -29.80
C ASP A 336 11.05 -2.21 -30.50
N ILE A 337 10.06 -1.69 -29.77
CA ILE A 337 9.09 -0.72 -30.28
C ILE A 337 9.80 0.55 -30.78
N CYS A 338 10.69 1.13 -29.98
CA CYS A 338 11.42 2.33 -30.36
C CYS A 338 12.37 2.10 -31.54
N SER A 339 12.98 0.92 -31.64
CA SER A 339 13.84 0.54 -32.77
C SER A 339 13.02 0.45 -34.06
N ASN A 340 11.84 -0.18 -34.01
CA ASN A 340 10.93 -0.27 -35.15
C ASN A 340 10.36 1.08 -35.54
N LEU A 341 10.01 1.94 -34.58
CA LEU A 341 9.59 3.33 -34.83
C LEU A 341 10.69 4.14 -35.53
N SER A 342 11.92 4.02 -35.06
CA SER A 342 13.08 4.68 -35.68
C SER A 342 13.33 4.19 -37.12
N ALA A 343 13.20 2.89 -37.36
CA ALA A 343 13.31 2.31 -38.70
C ALA A 343 12.19 2.80 -39.62
N ALA A 344 10.93 2.73 -39.18
CA ALA A 344 9.76 3.13 -39.94
C ALA A 344 9.78 4.63 -40.28
N ALA A 345 10.12 5.49 -39.33
CA ALA A 345 10.22 6.93 -39.54
C ALA A 345 11.30 7.32 -40.56
N LYS A 346 12.42 6.57 -40.64
CA LYS A 346 13.46 6.77 -41.66
C LYS A 346 13.02 6.33 -43.06
N SER A 347 12.02 5.44 -43.16
CA SER A 347 11.48 4.95 -44.43
C SER A 347 10.37 5.82 -45.01
N VAL A 348 9.96 6.89 -44.32
CA VAL A 348 8.93 7.82 -44.77
C VAL A 348 9.48 9.24 -44.79
N ASP A 349 9.37 9.92 -45.92
CA ASP A 349 9.93 11.26 -46.09
C ASP A 349 9.31 12.28 -45.10
N ASN A 350 10.18 13.09 -44.48
CA ASN A 350 9.83 14.21 -43.61
C ASN A 350 9.02 13.84 -42.35
N VAL A 351 9.15 12.61 -41.83
CA VAL A 351 8.56 12.24 -40.55
C VAL A 351 9.44 12.71 -39.39
N LYS A 352 8.84 13.44 -38.46
CA LYS A 352 9.40 13.68 -37.13
C LYS A 352 8.37 13.22 -36.11
N TYR A 353 8.81 12.57 -35.05
CA TYR A 353 7.93 12.08 -33.99
C TYR A 353 8.52 12.36 -32.61
N THR A 354 7.66 12.29 -31.59
CA THR A 354 8.07 12.28 -30.18
C THR A 354 7.34 11.16 -29.45
N VAL A 355 8.00 10.57 -28.45
CA VAL A 355 7.47 9.45 -27.68
C VAL A 355 6.94 9.95 -26.34
N VAL A 356 5.74 9.50 -25.97
CA VAL A 356 5.17 9.68 -24.63
C VAL A 356 4.93 8.31 -24.03
N LEU A 357 5.45 8.11 -22.82
CA LEU A 357 5.12 6.98 -21.97
C LEU A 357 3.86 7.31 -21.20
N ARG A 358 2.74 6.71 -21.57
CA ARG A 358 1.50 6.87 -20.83
C ARG A 358 1.40 5.72 -19.83
N GLY A 359 1.32 6.09 -18.55
CA GLY A 359 1.37 5.19 -17.42
C GLY A 359 0.09 5.22 -16.57
N ASP A 360 0.14 4.51 -15.45
CA ASP A 360 -0.89 4.57 -14.43
C ASP A 360 -0.93 5.94 -13.73
N SER A 361 -2.12 6.55 -13.67
CA SER A 361 -2.30 7.80 -12.92
C SER A 361 -2.05 7.63 -11.41
N THR A 362 -2.13 6.40 -10.87
CA THR A 362 -1.77 6.12 -9.47
C THR A 362 -0.31 5.69 -9.30
N LEU A 363 0.57 6.11 -10.21
CA LEU A 363 2.03 6.01 -10.14
C LEU A 363 2.64 4.60 -10.29
N ARG A 364 1.83 3.56 -10.49
CA ARG A 364 2.32 2.19 -10.74
C ARG A 364 2.94 2.06 -12.14
N GLY A 365 3.70 0.97 -12.34
CA GLY A 365 4.41 0.68 -13.59
C GLY A 365 5.93 0.60 -13.45
N HIS A 366 6.60 0.32 -14.56
CA HIS A 366 8.03 0.02 -14.65
C HIS A 366 8.90 1.27 -14.81
N PHE A 367 8.70 2.25 -13.94
CA PHE A 367 9.59 3.40 -13.87
C PHE A 367 10.65 3.22 -12.79
N PRO A 368 11.91 3.58 -13.07
CA PRO A 368 12.38 4.29 -14.28
C PRO A 368 12.72 3.43 -15.49
N GLU A 369 12.62 2.10 -15.41
CA GLU A 369 13.19 1.17 -16.36
C GLU A 369 12.68 1.35 -17.81
N GLU A 370 11.39 1.55 -18.02
CA GLU A 370 10.82 1.85 -19.35
C GLU A 370 11.36 3.17 -19.93
N ALA A 371 11.54 4.18 -19.08
CA ALA A 371 12.06 5.47 -19.52
C ALA A 371 13.54 5.37 -19.89
N ASP A 372 14.34 4.64 -19.09
CA ASP A 372 15.74 4.36 -19.40
C ASP A 372 15.86 3.57 -20.72
N ALA A 373 15.00 2.57 -20.92
CA ALA A 373 14.94 1.75 -22.14
C ALA A 373 14.63 2.59 -23.39
N VAL A 374 13.64 3.48 -23.34
CA VAL A 374 13.34 4.39 -24.45
C VAL A 374 14.53 5.31 -24.76
N ILE A 375 15.13 5.95 -23.74
CA ILE A 375 16.29 6.84 -23.91
C ILE A 375 17.48 6.12 -24.55
N SER A 376 17.69 4.84 -24.23
CA SER A 376 18.76 4.03 -24.83
C SER A 376 18.67 3.94 -26.37
N VAL A 377 17.47 4.09 -26.93
CA VAL A 377 17.22 4.00 -28.38
C VAL A 377 17.05 5.37 -29.03
N ILE A 378 16.27 6.27 -28.41
CA ILE A 378 15.96 7.59 -29.01
C ILE A 378 17.03 8.64 -28.73
N GLY A 379 17.95 8.37 -27.79
CA GLY A 379 19.01 9.28 -27.37
C GLY A 379 18.61 10.21 -26.22
N GLU A 380 19.58 11.02 -25.77
CA GLU A 380 19.39 11.96 -24.66
C GLU A 380 18.35 13.05 -24.99
N VAL A 381 17.55 13.40 -23.99
CA VAL A 381 16.58 14.50 -24.02
C VAL A 381 16.99 15.64 -23.09
N ASP A 382 16.44 16.84 -23.28
CA ASP A 382 16.67 17.96 -22.36
C ASP A 382 16.11 17.67 -20.97
N ALA A 383 14.90 17.11 -20.87
CA ALA A 383 14.34 16.73 -19.58
C ALA A 383 13.33 15.57 -19.65
N TRP A 384 13.22 14.84 -18.55
CA TRP A 384 12.12 13.92 -18.27
C TRP A 384 10.98 14.67 -17.61
N ILE A 385 9.78 14.59 -18.20
CA ILE A 385 8.58 15.25 -17.69
C ILE A 385 7.68 14.22 -17.02
N ILE A 386 7.34 14.45 -15.75
CA ILE A 386 6.45 13.56 -14.99
C ILE A 386 5.13 14.31 -14.72
N CYS A 387 4.04 13.83 -15.33
CA CYS A 387 2.71 14.45 -15.23
C CYS A 387 1.62 13.38 -15.05
N PRO A 388 1.43 12.84 -13.83
CA PRO A 388 0.44 11.79 -13.55
C PRO A 388 -1.00 12.32 -13.42
N PHE A 389 -1.24 13.61 -13.72
CA PHE A 389 -2.54 14.25 -13.60
C PHE A 389 -3.59 13.57 -14.47
N PHE A 390 -4.76 13.28 -13.88
CA PHE A 390 -5.89 12.72 -14.60
C PHE A 390 -7.21 13.23 -14.00
N PHE A 391 -7.80 14.25 -14.62
CA PHE A 391 -8.97 14.96 -14.09
C PHE A 391 -10.19 14.07 -13.91
N GLN A 392 -10.58 13.31 -14.94
CA GLN A 392 -11.74 12.41 -14.90
C GLN A 392 -11.51 11.23 -13.95
N GLY A 393 -10.24 10.89 -13.69
CA GLY A 393 -9.85 9.94 -12.67
C GLY A 393 -9.85 10.50 -11.25
N GLY A 394 -9.95 11.83 -11.08
CA GLY A 394 -9.78 12.48 -9.78
C GLY A 394 -8.32 12.41 -9.28
N ARG A 395 -7.34 12.54 -10.18
CA ARG A 395 -5.91 12.53 -9.83
C ARG A 395 -5.32 13.92 -10.02
N TYR A 396 -4.76 14.46 -8.94
CA TYR A 396 -4.30 15.84 -8.86
C TYR A 396 -2.87 15.90 -8.34
N THR A 397 -2.07 16.86 -8.79
CA THR A 397 -0.75 17.12 -8.21
C THR A 397 -0.71 18.54 -7.71
N ILE A 398 -0.61 18.73 -6.40
CA ILE A 398 -0.71 20.04 -5.74
C ILE A 398 0.39 20.14 -4.68
N GLY A 399 1.24 21.17 -4.77
CA GLY A 399 2.36 21.33 -3.84
C GLY A 399 3.36 20.17 -3.91
N ASP A 400 3.58 19.66 -5.12
CA ASP A 400 4.38 18.47 -5.46
C ASP A 400 3.84 17.14 -4.92
N VAL A 401 2.73 17.15 -4.17
CA VAL A 401 2.06 15.93 -3.68
C VAL A 401 1.02 15.47 -4.69
N HIS A 402 1.05 14.18 -5.03
CA HIS A 402 0.04 13.55 -5.87
C HIS A 402 -1.10 12.99 -5.01
N TYR A 403 -2.33 13.26 -5.41
CA TYR A 403 -3.55 12.93 -4.69
C TYR A 403 -4.50 12.09 -5.55
N VAL A 404 -5.20 11.17 -4.91
CA VAL A 404 -6.34 10.43 -5.44
C VAL A 404 -7.60 10.92 -4.74
N GLU A 405 -8.60 11.32 -5.52
CA GLU A 405 -9.89 11.74 -5.01
C GLU A 405 -10.73 10.55 -4.58
N GLU A 406 -11.23 10.65 -3.35
CA GLU A 406 -12.23 9.75 -2.81
C GLU A 406 -13.38 10.58 -2.22
N SER A 407 -14.54 10.52 -2.89
CA SER A 407 -15.68 11.38 -2.58
C SER A 407 -15.25 12.85 -2.61
N ASP A 408 -15.45 13.62 -1.54
CA ASP A 408 -15.05 15.04 -1.46
C ASP A 408 -13.66 15.28 -0.84
N ARG A 409 -12.82 14.25 -0.77
CA ARG A 409 -11.49 14.30 -0.15
C ARG A 409 -10.37 13.95 -1.12
N LEU A 410 -9.20 14.53 -0.88
CA LEU A 410 -7.96 14.25 -1.60
C LEU A 410 -7.04 13.44 -0.70
N ILE A 411 -6.81 12.18 -1.05
CA ILE A 411 -5.93 11.26 -0.32
C ILE A 411 -4.55 11.23 -0.99
N PRO A 412 -3.44 11.46 -0.27
CA PRO A 412 -2.10 11.34 -0.82
C PRO A 412 -1.88 9.95 -1.42
N ALA A 413 -1.33 9.88 -2.63
CA ALA A 413 -1.27 8.65 -3.42
C ALA A 413 -0.56 7.50 -2.68
N GLY A 414 0.52 7.80 -1.96
CA GLY A 414 1.29 6.86 -1.13
C GLY A 414 0.51 6.25 0.04
N GLU A 415 -0.63 6.82 0.39
CA GLU A 415 -1.49 6.35 1.47
C GLU A 415 -2.69 5.52 0.99
N THR A 416 -2.90 5.45 -0.33
CA THR A 416 -3.99 4.69 -0.96
C THR A 416 -3.66 3.19 -1.07
N GLU A 417 -4.66 2.35 -1.39
CA GLU A 417 -4.39 0.93 -1.69
C GLU A 417 -3.47 0.72 -2.90
N PHE A 418 -3.41 1.68 -3.83
CA PHE A 418 -2.57 1.59 -5.02
C PHE A 418 -1.07 1.61 -4.68
N ALA A 419 -0.69 2.32 -3.61
CA ALA A 419 0.69 2.37 -3.13
C ALA A 419 1.12 1.07 -2.42
N LYS A 420 0.14 0.27 -1.95
CA LYS A 420 0.36 -1.03 -1.31
C LYS A 420 0.40 -2.20 -2.29
N ASP A 421 0.43 -1.92 -3.60
CA ASP A 421 0.52 -2.92 -4.65
C ASP A 421 1.76 -3.81 -4.47
N ALA A 422 1.59 -5.13 -4.59
CA ALA A 422 2.66 -6.10 -4.33
C ALA A 422 3.79 -6.06 -5.37
N SER A 423 3.50 -5.59 -6.59
CA SER A 423 4.46 -5.54 -7.70
C SER A 423 5.02 -4.13 -7.90
N PHE A 424 4.18 -3.10 -7.75
CA PHE A 424 4.51 -1.71 -8.08
C PHE A 424 4.40 -0.73 -6.92
N GLY A 425 4.34 -1.23 -5.68
CA GLY A 425 4.18 -0.42 -4.48
C GLY A 425 5.25 0.66 -4.31
N TYR A 426 4.87 1.69 -3.56
CA TYR A 426 5.70 2.85 -3.23
C TYR A 426 5.21 3.49 -1.92
N LYS A 427 5.99 4.40 -1.33
CA LYS A 427 5.63 5.05 -0.06
C LYS A 427 5.37 6.54 -0.21
N SER A 428 6.18 7.25 -0.99
CA SER A 428 6.06 8.72 -1.03
C SER A 428 4.89 9.18 -1.91
N SER A 429 4.16 10.17 -1.41
CA SER A 429 3.15 10.90 -2.18
C SER A 429 3.72 12.17 -2.83
N ASN A 430 4.86 12.67 -2.36
CA ASN A 430 5.56 13.79 -3.00
C ASN A 430 6.29 13.25 -4.24
N LEU A 431 5.98 13.78 -5.42
CA LEU A 431 6.51 13.25 -6.67
C LEU A 431 8.04 13.34 -6.77
N ARG A 432 8.69 14.29 -6.09
CA ARG A 432 10.15 14.43 -6.08
C ARG A 432 10.79 13.29 -5.30
N GLU A 433 10.26 13.03 -4.11
CA GLU A 433 10.69 11.92 -3.26
C GLU A 433 10.33 10.56 -3.86
N TRP A 434 9.16 10.45 -4.50
CA TRP A 434 8.77 9.23 -5.21
C TRP A 434 9.69 8.94 -6.41
N ILE A 435 10.15 9.97 -7.14
CA ILE A 435 11.18 9.77 -8.18
C ILE A 435 12.47 9.24 -7.55
N GLU A 436 12.90 9.80 -6.42
CA GLU A 436 14.08 9.34 -5.70
C GLU A 436 13.94 7.89 -5.23
N GLU A 437 12.78 7.54 -4.65
CA GLU A 437 12.42 6.19 -4.21
C GLU A 437 12.49 5.20 -5.38
N LYS A 438 11.78 5.49 -6.49
CA LYS A 438 11.71 4.59 -7.65
C LYS A 438 13.05 4.46 -8.36
N THR A 439 13.86 5.52 -8.36
CA THR A 439 15.20 5.51 -8.97
C THR A 439 16.29 5.01 -8.01
N LYS A 440 15.91 4.56 -6.80
CA LYS A 440 16.83 4.06 -5.77
C LYS A 440 17.95 5.07 -5.44
N GLY A 441 17.60 6.35 -5.38
CA GLY A 441 18.52 7.45 -5.06
C GLY A 441 19.29 8.03 -6.25
N ARG A 442 19.20 7.44 -7.46
CA ARG A 442 19.91 7.93 -8.65
C ARG A 442 19.52 9.37 -9.01
N ILE A 443 18.24 9.72 -8.86
CA ILE A 443 17.75 11.09 -8.99
C ILE A 443 17.31 11.58 -7.62
N GLN A 444 18.08 12.48 -7.02
CA GLN A 444 17.80 13.06 -5.71
C GLN A 444 16.56 13.97 -5.75
N ALA A 445 15.66 13.91 -4.76
CA ALA A 445 14.45 14.73 -4.75
C ALA A 445 14.76 16.23 -4.87
N SER A 446 15.88 16.67 -4.27
CA SER A 446 16.37 18.05 -4.31
C SER A 446 16.74 18.55 -5.72
N SER A 447 17.11 17.65 -6.64
CA SER A 447 17.48 18.01 -8.02
C SER A 447 16.30 18.03 -8.99
N VAL A 448 15.16 17.45 -8.61
CA VAL A 448 13.93 17.44 -9.43
C VAL A 448 13.34 18.86 -9.48
N SER A 449 13.17 19.38 -10.70
CA SER A 449 12.54 20.69 -10.94
C SER A 449 11.02 20.58 -10.91
N THR A 450 10.32 21.68 -10.64
CA THR A 450 8.84 21.69 -10.54
C THR A 450 8.24 22.82 -11.35
N ILE A 451 7.18 22.50 -12.09
CA ILE A 451 6.24 23.49 -12.64
C ILE A 451 5.06 23.57 -11.67
N SER A 452 4.95 24.69 -10.97
CA SER A 452 3.90 24.92 -9.97
C SER A 452 2.59 25.37 -10.60
N ILE A 453 1.47 25.16 -9.89
CA ILE A 453 0.17 25.71 -10.28
C ILE A 453 0.22 27.24 -10.36
N GLN A 454 1.02 27.89 -9.52
CA GLN A 454 1.23 29.35 -9.57
C GLN A 454 1.86 29.77 -10.90
N LEU A 455 2.87 29.05 -11.38
CA LEU A 455 3.49 29.35 -12.68
C LEU A 455 2.48 29.15 -13.82
N LEU A 456 1.73 28.04 -13.80
CA LEU A 456 0.71 27.75 -14.82
C LEU A 456 -0.39 28.82 -14.85
N ARG A 457 -0.93 29.19 -13.68
CA ARG A 457 -2.10 30.06 -13.57
C ARG A 457 -1.80 31.55 -13.59
N LYS A 458 -0.57 31.97 -13.26
CA LYS A 458 -0.17 33.40 -13.29
C LYS A 458 0.81 33.74 -14.41
N GLY A 459 1.64 32.78 -14.83
CA GLY A 459 2.65 32.98 -15.88
C GLY A 459 2.21 32.51 -17.27
N GLY A 460 1.30 31.54 -17.35
CA GLY A 460 0.77 31.06 -18.63
C GLY A 460 1.79 30.29 -19.48
N PRO A 461 1.46 30.02 -20.76
CA PRO A 461 2.28 29.21 -21.65
C PRO A 461 3.71 29.76 -21.86
N GLU A 462 3.87 31.08 -21.94
CA GLU A 462 5.18 31.70 -22.17
C GLU A 462 6.15 31.46 -21.01
N ALA A 463 5.66 31.59 -19.76
CA ALA A 463 6.47 31.34 -18.57
C ALA A 463 6.84 29.86 -18.42
N VAL A 464 5.93 28.95 -18.80
CA VAL A 464 6.23 27.51 -18.88
C VAL A 464 7.33 27.25 -19.90
N CYS A 465 7.21 27.84 -21.10
CA CYS A 465 8.21 27.71 -22.16
C CYS A 465 9.60 28.17 -21.69
N GLU A 466 9.68 29.34 -21.05
CA GLU A 466 10.93 29.86 -20.48
C GLU A 466 11.51 28.92 -19.42
N SER A 467 10.68 28.46 -18.48
CA SER A 467 11.11 27.54 -17.43
C SER A 467 11.66 26.23 -18.02
N LEU A 468 11.00 25.66 -19.04
CA LEU A 468 11.46 24.45 -19.71
C LEU A 468 12.75 24.67 -20.51
N CYS A 469 12.89 25.82 -21.16
CA CYS A 469 14.11 26.16 -21.90
C CYS A 469 15.34 26.29 -20.98
N ASN A 470 15.14 26.71 -19.73
CA ASN A 470 16.20 26.89 -18.73
C ASN A 470 16.60 25.61 -17.98
N LEU A 471 15.90 24.49 -18.21
CA LEU A 471 16.27 23.22 -17.61
C LEU A 471 17.64 22.74 -18.11
N ARG A 472 18.42 22.16 -17.19
CA ARG A 472 19.68 21.48 -17.54
C ARG A 472 19.36 20.20 -18.31
N LYS A 473 20.16 19.89 -19.33
CA LYS A 473 20.01 18.67 -20.13
C LYS A 473 20.08 17.43 -19.23
N GLY A 474 19.17 16.47 -19.44
CA GLY A 474 19.05 15.26 -18.62
C GLY A 474 18.39 15.46 -17.25
N SER A 475 17.81 16.63 -16.98
CA SER A 475 17.09 16.87 -15.72
C SER A 475 15.72 16.18 -15.68
N THR A 476 15.11 16.13 -14.50
CA THR A 476 13.74 15.65 -14.31
C THR A 476 12.87 16.79 -13.79
N CYS A 477 11.67 16.91 -14.34
CA CYS A 477 10.72 17.94 -13.97
C CYS A 477 9.32 17.35 -13.72
N ILE A 478 8.72 17.70 -12.59
CA ILE A 478 7.35 17.32 -12.24
C ILE A 478 6.38 18.45 -12.53
N ILE A 479 5.15 18.10 -12.90
CA ILE A 479 4.10 19.06 -13.22
C ILE A 479 2.99 19.00 -12.17
N ASN A 480 2.72 20.13 -11.53
CA ASN A 480 1.56 20.30 -10.67
C ASN A 480 0.35 20.71 -11.51
N ALA A 481 -0.80 20.08 -11.29
CA ALA A 481 -2.04 20.42 -11.96
C ALA A 481 -3.24 20.06 -11.08
N ALA A 482 -4.23 20.96 -11.04
CA ALA A 482 -5.49 20.76 -10.33
C ALA A 482 -6.71 20.83 -11.27
N SER A 483 -6.53 21.22 -12.53
CA SER A 483 -7.58 21.23 -13.55
C SER A 483 -7.05 20.95 -14.96
N GLU A 484 -7.96 20.68 -15.90
CA GLU A 484 -7.59 20.47 -17.30
C GLU A 484 -6.94 21.72 -17.91
N ARG A 485 -7.35 22.93 -17.49
CA ARG A 485 -6.76 24.19 -17.94
C ARG A 485 -5.28 24.28 -17.59
N ASP A 486 -4.87 23.81 -16.40
CA ASP A 486 -3.47 23.78 -15.97
C ASP A 486 -2.62 22.93 -16.94
N VAL A 487 -3.14 21.77 -17.35
CA VAL A 487 -2.44 20.87 -18.28
C VAL A 487 -2.42 21.41 -19.70
N SER A 488 -3.49 22.06 -20.16
CA SER A 488 -3.52 22.73 -21.48
C SER A 488 -2.49 23.86 -21.56
N VAL A 489 -2.35 24.66 -20.50
CA VAL A 489 -1.30 25.70 -20.40
C VAL A 489 0.10 25.07 -20.46
N PHE A 490 0.32 24.00 -19.70
CA PHE A 490 1.58 23.28 -19.72
C PHE A 490 1.90 22.74 -21.13
N ALA A 491 0.94 22.07 -21.77
CA ALA A 491 1.11 21.50 -23.09
C ALA A 491 1.47 22.57 -24.15
N ALA A 492 0.85 23.76 -24.07
CA ALA A 492 1.13 24.89 -24.95
C ALA A 492 2.56 25.42 -24.74
N GLY A 493 2.96 25.68 -23.49
CA GLY A 493 4.33 26.10 -23.19
C GLY A 493 5.38 25.07 -23.59
N MET A 494 5.07 23.79 -23.46
CA MET A 494 5.92 22.70 -23.90
C MET A 494 6.05 22.65 -25.44
N ILE A 495 4.96 22.83 -26.21
CA ILE A 495 5.04 22.98 -27.68
C ILE A 495 5.97 24.15 -28.03
N GLN A 496 5.83 25.29 -27.37
CA GLN A 496 6.67 26.46 -27.64
C GLN A 496 8.15 26.17 -27.36
N ALA A 497 8.47 25.45 -26.28
CA ALA A 497 9.84 25.05 -25.96
C ALA A 497 10.43 24.08 -27.01
N GLU A 498 9.63 23.14 -27.50
CA GLU A 498 10.05 22.23 -28.58
C GLU A 498 10.25 22.93 -29.92
N LEU A 499 9.44 23.93 -30.24
CA LEU A 499 9.64 24.79 -31.41
C LEU A 499 10.95 25.59 -31.31
N LYS A 500 11.44 25.84 -30.09
CA LYS A 500 12.79 26.40 -29.81
C LYS A 500 13.89 25.33 -29.81
N GLY A 501 13.60 24.09 -30.20
CA GLY A 501 14.57 23.01 -30.36
C GLY A 501 14.75 22.11 -29.15
N LYS A 502 13.96 22.28 -28.08
CA LYS A 502 14.03 21.40 -26.89
C LYS A 502 13.41 20.03 -27.16
N SER A 503 13.88 19.00 -26.45
CA SER A 503 13.34 17.64 -26.51
C SER A 503 13.02 17.11 -25.12
N PHE A 504 11.92 16.38 -25.00
CA PHE A 504 11.41 15.88 -23.72
C PHE A 504 10.92 14.45 -23.85
N LEU A 505 11.17 13.63 -22.83
CA LEU A 505 10.50 12.33 -22.67
C LEU A 505 9.46 12.49 -21.56
N CYS A 506 8.20 12.26 -21.88
CA CYS A 506 7.12 12.44 -20.91
C CYS A 506 6.64 11.09 -20.38
N ARG A 507 6.57 10.95 -19.05
CA ARG A 507 5.76 9.94 -18.37
C ARG A 507 4.49 10.60 -17.84
N THR A 508 3.35 10.23 -18.38
CA THR A 508 2.09 10.96 -18.13
C THR A 508 0.91 10.04 -17.87
N ALA A 509 -0.20 10.62 -17.42
CA ALA A 509 -1.50 9.98 -17.43
C ALA A 509 -2.38 10.51 -18.57
N ALA A 510 -3.66 10.12 -18.57
CA ALA A 510 -4.57 10.28 -19.69
C ALA A 510 -4.78 11.75 -20.15
N SER A 511 -4.98 12.67 -19.21
CA SER A 511 -5.36 14.07 -19.53
C SER A 511 -4.29 14.83 -20.31
N PHE A 512 -3.01 14.51 -20.14
CA PHE A 512 -1.93 15.20 -20.85
C PHE A 512 -2.01 14.95 -22.36
N VAL A 513 -2.23 13.70 -22.76
CA VAL A 513 -2.29 13.35 -24.19
C VAL A 513 -3.41 14.12 -24.87
N SER A 514 -4.63 14.09 -24.31
CA SER A 514 -5.79 14.80 -24.88
C SER A 514 -5.54 16.31 -24.99
N ALA A 515 -5.01 16.94 -23.95
CA ALA A 515 -4.66 18.35 -23.98
C ALA A 515 -3.61 18.65 -25.05
N ARG A 516 -2.56 17.81 -25.13
CA ARG A 516 -1.42 17.97 -26.03
C ARG A 516 -1.81 17.97 -27.51
N ILE A 517 -2.82 17.20 -27.89
CA ILE A 517 -3.28 17.11 -29.29
C ILE A 517 -4.55 17.91 -29.56
N GLY A 518 -5.03 18.68 -28.57
CA GLY A 518 -6.21 19.54 -28.69
C GLY A 518 -7.52 18.76 -28.85
N ILE A 519 -7.64 17.60 -28.20
CA ILE A 519 -8.90 16.83 -28.22
C ILE A 519 -9.95 17.55 -27.37
N ILE A 520 -11.11 17.79 -27.98
CA ILE A 520 -12.29 18.32 -27.30
C ILE A 520 -13.07 17.13 -26.70
N PRO A 521 -13.40 17.16 -25.39
CA PRO A 521 -14.20 16.10 -24.76
C PRO A 521 -15.56 15.88 -25.44
N LYS A 522 -16.00 14.63 -25.47
CA LYS A 522 -17.33 14.22 -25.97
C LYS A 522 -18.16 13.64 -24.83
N PRO A 523 -19.51 13.72 -24.92
CA PRO A 523 -20.37 13.00 -23.97
C PRO A 523 -20.11 11.48 -24.04
N PRO A 524 -20.47 10.72 -22.98
CA PRO A 524 -20.35 9.28 -22.98
C PRO A 524 -21.06 8.63 -24.18
N VAL A 525 -20.46 7.56 -24.69
CA VAL A 525 -20.98 6.79 -25.83
C VAL A 525 -22.33 6.18 -25.47
N LEU A 526 -23.32 6.41 -26.32
CA LEU A 526 -24.65 5.80 -26.23
C LEU A 526 -24.69 4.53 -27.09
N PRO A 527 -25.59 3.56 -26.80
CA PRO A 527 -25.74 2.36 -27.63
C PRO A 527 -25.98 2.65 -29.11
N ILE A 528 -26.69 3.75 -29.41
CA ILE A 528 -26.95 4.20 -30.79
C ILE A 528 -25.67 4.60 -31.53
N ASP A 529 -24.68 5.15 -30.83
CA ASP A 529 -23.39 5.56 -31.40
C ASP A 529 -22.56 4.34 -31.83
N LEU A 530 -22.84 3.17 -31.25
CA LEU A 530 -22.24 1.88 -31.59
C LEU A 530 -23.09 1.06 -32.59
N GLY A 531 -24.19 1.63 -33.10
CA GLY A 531 -25.10 0.93 -34.01
C GLY A 531 -25.93 -0.17 -33.35
N ILE A 532 -26.05 -0.17 -32.01
CA ILE A 532 -26.79 -1.20 -31.27
C ILE A 532 -28.30 -0.89 -31.36
N LEU A 533 -28.97 -1.52 -32.32
CA LEU A 533 -30.39 -1.33 -32.63
C LEU A 533 -31.20 -2.61 -32.28
N ARG A 534 -31.54 -2.79 -31.00
CA ARG A 534 -32.34 -3.92 -30.45
C ARG A 534 -31.99 -5.31 -31.03
N GLU A 535 -30.99 -5.95 -30.44
CA GLU A 535 -30.63 -7.34 -30.72
C GLU A 535 -31.23 -8.32 -29.70
N ARG A 536 -31.34 -9.60 -30.10
CA ARG A 536 -31.85 -10.70 -29.28
C ARG A 536 -30.84 -11.25 -28.26
N HIS A 537 -29.54 -11.04 -28.47
CA HIS A 537 -28.48 -11.58 -27.61
C HIS A 537 -28.13 -10.65 -26.44
N GLY A 538 -27.62 -11.24 -25.36
CA GLY A 538 -27.14 -10.51 -24.18
C GLY A 538 -25.85 -9.72 -24.43
N GLY A 539 -25.57 -8.74 -23.58
CA GLY A 539 -24.26 -8.11 -23.49
C GLY A 539 -23.31 -8.85 -22.54
N LEU A 540 -22.01 -8.77 -22.77
CA LEU A 540 -20.98 -9.39 -21.93
C LEU A 540 -20.25 -8.31 -21.12
N ILE A 541 -20.05 -8.57 -19.83
CA ILE A 541 -19.29 -7.72 -18.90
C ILE A 541 -18.20 -8.59 -18.30
N VAL A 542 -16.93 -8.20 -18.44
CA VAL A 542 -15.78 -8.97 -17.93
C VAL A 542 -15.06 -8.15 -16.87
N ILE A 543 -14.91 -8.69 -15.66
CA ILE A 543 -14.40 -7.97 -14.49
C ILE A 543 -13.27 -8.76 -13.84
N GLY A 544 -12.02 -8.36 -14.11
CA GLY A 544 -10.85 -8.96 -13.44
C GLY A 544 -10.36 -8.18 -12.23
N SER A 545 -10.75 -6.91 -12.10
CA SER A 545 -10.29 -6.04 -11.01
C SER A 545 -10.98 -6.36 -9.68
N TYR A 546 -10.20 -6.51 -8.62
CA TYR A 546 -10.66 -6.79 -7.25
C TYR A 546 -10.61 -5.58 -6.30
N VAL A 547 -10.26 -4.39 -6.80
CA VAL A 547 -10.12 -3.20 -5.95
C VAL A 547 -11.46 -2.76 -5.35
N PRO A 548 -11.49 -2.15 -4.15
CA PRO A 548 -12.73 -1.83 -3.44
C PRO A 548 -13.72 -1.02 -4.28
N LYS A 549 -13.23 -0.09 -5.11
CA LYS A 549 -14.08 0.70 -6.01
C LYS A 549 -14.77 -0.15 -7.07
N THR A 550 -14.07 -1.11 -7.67
CA THR A 550 -14.68 -2.05 -8.64
C THR A 550 -15.72 -2.92 -7.94
N THR A 551 -15.42 -3.40 -6.73
CA THR A 551 -16.39 -4.19 -5.95
C THR A 551 -17.68 -3.42 -5.71
N LYS A 552 -17.59 -2.16 -5.25
CA LYS A 552 -18.77 -1.29 -5.08
C LYS A 552 -19.55 -1.06 -6.39
N GLN A 553 -18.84 -0.87 -7.51
CA GLN A 553 -19.47 -0.71 -8.81
C GLN A 553 -20.25 -1.96 -9.24
N VAL A 554 -19.70 -3.14 -8.95
CA VAL A 554 -20.33 -4.43 -9.28
C VAL A 554 -21.52 -4.70 -8.37
N GLU A 555 -21.39 -4.46 -7.07
CA GLU A 555 -22.50 -4.55 -6.13
C GLU A 555 -23.68 -3.69 -6.58
N GLU A 556 -23.42 -2.42 -6.93
CA GLU A 556 -24.45 -1.51 -7.43
C GLU A 556 -25.06 -1.99 -8.76
N LEU A 557 -24.23 -2.47 -9.69
CA LEU A 557 -24.70 -3.02 -10.96
C LEU A 557 -25.64 -4.22 -10.75
N LEU A 558 -25.25 -5.15 -9.87
CA LEU A 558 -26.05 -6.34 -9.56
C LEU A 558 -27.35 -5.97 -8.84
N LEU A 559 -27.31 -4.98 -7.94
CA LEU A 559 -28.51 -4.47 -7.27
C LEU A 559 -29.50 -3.86 -8.27
N GLN A 560 -29.01 -3.06 -9.22
CA GLN A 560 -29.87 -2.39 -10.21
C GLN A 560 -30.37 -3.31 -11.34
N ARG A 561 -29.63 -4.38 -11.68
CA ARG A 561 -29.89 -5.23 -12.86
C ARG A 561 -30.18 -6.69 -12.52
N SER A 562 -30.47 -7.02 -11.26
CA SER A 562 -30.63 -8.40 -10.75
C SER A 562 -31.55 -9.33 -11.57
N HIS A 563 -32.57 -8.79 -12.25
CA HIS A 563 -33.49 -9.57 -13.08
C HIS A 563 -32.98 -9.87 -14.51
N ASP A 564 -32.04 -9.06 -15.01
CA ASP A 564 -31.58 -9.09 -16.41
C ASP A 564 -30.08 -9.35 -16.59
N LEU A 565 -29.31 -9.29 -15.50
CA LEU A 565 -27.88 -9.59 -15.46
C LEU A 565 -27.62 -10.92 -14.73
N LYS A 566 -26.93 -11.83 -15.41
CA LYS A 566 -26.42 -13.08 -14.82
C LYS A 566 -24.97 -12.93 -14.41
N GLN A 567 -24.63 -13.40 -13.22
CA GLN A 567 -23.25 -13.40 -12.72
C GLN A 567 -22.66 -14.80 -12.86
N ILE A 568 -21.40 -14.86 -13.30
CA ILE A 568 -20.57 -16.06 -13.31
C ILE A 568 -19.25 -15.72 -12.60
N ASP A 569 -18.95 -16.44 -11.53
CA ASP A 569 -17.71 -16.27 -10.78
C ASP A 569 -16.63 -17.22 -11.30
N VAL A 570 -15.44 -16.68 -11.58
CA VAL A 570 -14.26 -17.43 -12.03
C VAL A 570 -13.34 -17.66 -10.84
N SER A 571 -13.03 -18.93 -10.55
CA SER A 571 -12.15 -19.28 -9.43
C SER A 571 -10.69 -18.93 -9.74
N VAL A 572 -10.15 -17.92 -9.06
CA VAL A 572 -8.73 -17.51 -9.20
C VAL A 572 -7.78 -18.65 -8.82
N ASP A 573 -8.13 -19.44 -7.80
CA ASP A 573 -7.35 -20.60 -7.38
C ASP A 573 -7.21 -21.61 -8.53
N ARG A 574 -8.31 -21.97 -9.20
CA ARG A 574 -8.32 -22.93 -10.31
C ARG A 574 -7.56 -22.41 -11.53
N ILE A 575 -7.72 -21.14 -11.90
CA ILE A 575 -7.11 -20.61 -13.13
C ILE A 575 -5.64 -20.20 -12.98
N ALA A 576 -5.16 -19.92 -11.76
CA ALA A 576 -3.82 -19.38 -11.54
C ALA A 576 -2.88 -20.28 -10.73
N LEU A 577 -3.40 -21.04 -9.75
CA LEU A 577 -2.58 -21.78 -8.78
C LEU A 577 -2.59 -23.30 -8.99
N LYS A 578 -3.63 -23.81 -9.65
CA LYS A 578 -3.85 -25.26 -9.86
C LYS A 578 -3.21 -25.77 -11.15
N SER A 579 -3.42 -27.05 -11.44
CA SER A 579 -2.86 -27.72 -12.61
C SER A 579 -3.44 -27.16 -13.92
N THR A 580 -2.70 -27.29 -15.03
CA THR A 580 -3.17 -26.85 -16.36
C THR A 580 -4.52 -27.45 -16.74
N LYS A 581 -4.74 -28.72 -16.37
CA LYS A 581 -6.01 -29.41 -16.61
C LYS A 581 -7.19 -28.76 -15.88
N GLU A 582 -7.02 -28.44 -14.59
CA GLU A 582 -8.08 -27.79 -13.80
C GLU A 582 -8.39 -26.37 -14.30
N ARG A 583 -7.37 -25.68 -14.83
CA ARG A 583 -7.52 -24.37 -15.47
C ARG A 583 -8.33 -24.47 -16.76
N GLU A 584 -8.01 -25.43 -17.63
CA GLU A 584 -8.74 -25.66 -18.89
C GLU A 584 -10.21 -26.02 -18.62
N GLU A 585 -10.47 -26.93 -17.67
CA GLU A 585 -11.83 -27.32 -17.27
C GLU A 585 -12.65 -26.12 -16.74
N GLU A 586 -12.04 -25.23 -15.94
CA GLU A 586 -12.71 -24.03 -15.46
C GLU A 586 -13.01 -23.06 -16.62
N ILE A 587 -12.06 -22.85 -17.53
CA ILE A 587 -12.23 -21.96 -18.68
C ILE A 587 -13.38 -22.43 -19.59
N GLU A 588 -13.41 -23.74 -19.93
CA GLU A 588 -14.48 -24.34 -20.74
C GLU A 588 -15.83 -24.21 -20.05
N HIS A 589 -15.91 -24.56 -18.76
CA HIS A 589 -17.15 -24.49 -17.99
C HIS A 589 -17.75 -23.07 -17.96
N ILE A 590 -16.93 -22.05 -17.74
CA ILE A 590 -17.39 -20.65 -17.67
C ILE A 590 -17.85 -20.18 -19.05
N ALA A 591 -17.13 -20.53 -20.12
CA ALA A 591 -17.51 -20.18 -21.48
C ALA A 591 -18.85 -20.82 -21.91
N GLU A 592 -19.09 -22.09 -21.55
CA GLU A 592 -20.35 -22.79 -21.81
C GLU A 592 -21.54 -22.10 -21.12
N ILE A 593 -21.41 -21.76 -19.84
CA ILE A 593 -22.47 -21.05 -19.10
C ILE A 593 -22.73 -19.67 -19.73
N ALA A 594 -21.66 -18.95 -20.10
CA ALA A 594 -21.78 -17.64 -20.73
C ALA A 594 -22.53 -17.74 -22.08
N ASN A 595 -22.24 -18.74 -22.91
CA ASN A 595 -22.96 -18.99 -24.17
C ASN A 595 -24.47 -19.17 -23.91
N VAL A 596 -24.85 -20.02 -22.96
CA VAL A 596 -26.27 -20.26 -22.63
C VAL A 596 -27.00 -18.97 -22.24
N TYR A 597 -26.37 -18.11 -21.44
CA TYR A 597 -27.00 -16.84 -21.03
C TYR A 597 -27.05 -15.81 -22.16
N LEU A 598 -26.00 -15.71 -22.96
CA LEU A 598 -25.94 -14.79 -24.10
C LEU A 598 -26.96 -15.17 -25.19
N GLU A 599 -27.10 -16.46 -25.51
CA GLU A 599 -28.12 -16.99 -26.43
C GLU A 599 -29.54 -16.70 -25.91
N GLY A 600 -29.74 -16.85 -24.59
CA GLY A 600 -31.00 -16.52 -23.91
C GLY A 600 -31.32 -15.02 -23.83
N GLY A 601 -30.49 -14.14 -24.39
CA GLY A 601 -30.69 -12.69 -24.39
C GLY A 601 -30.42 -12.01 -23.04
N LYS A 602 -29.73 -12.68 -22.12
CA LYS A 602 -29.42 -12.15 -20.79
C LYS A 602 -28.02 -11.53 -20.76
N ASP A 603 -27.92 -10.31 -20.23
CA ASP A 603 -26.61 -9.71 -20.00
C ASP A 603 -25.85 -10.60 -19.02
N THR A 604 -24.56 -10.81 -19.23
CA THR A 604 -23.74 -11.74 -18.46
C THR A 604 -22.49 -11.05 -17.95
N ALA A 605 -22.27 -11.09 -16.64
CA ALA A 605 -21.09 -10.60 -15.96
C ALA A 605 -20.19 -11.77 -15.53
N ILE A 606 -19.02 -11.89 -16.16
CA ILE A 606 -17.95 -12.81 -15.78
C ILE A 606 -17.00 -12.05 -14.86
N MET A 607 -16.81 -12.52 -13.63
CA MET A 607 -15.92 -11.86 -12.67
C MET A 607 -15.03 -12.81 -11.91
N THR A 608 -13.81 -12.39 -11.60
CA THR A 608 -12.92 -13.18 -10.74
C THR A 608 -13.41 -13.22 -9.31
N SER A 609 -13.15 -14.34 -8.61
CA SER A 609 -13.43 -14.47 -7.19
C SER A 609 -12.78 -13.33 -6.39
N ARG A 610 -13.52 -12.72 -5.47
CA ARG A 610 -13.09 -11.51 -4.73
C ARG A 610 -12.01 -11.74 -3.66
N GLN A 611 -11.47 -12.95 -3.56
CA GLN A 611 -10.35 -13.24 -2.67
C GLN A 611 -9.04 -12.83 -3.33
N LEU A 612 -8.28 -11.97 -2.66
CA LEU A 612 -6.97 -11.54 -3.10
C LEU A 612 -5.95 -12.68 -2.91
N VAL A 613 -5.36 -13.11 -4.02
CA VAL A 613 -4.23 -14.05 -4.03
C VAL A 613 -2.96 -13.26 -4.35
N VAL A 614 -1.99 -13.27 -3.43
CA VAL A 614 -0.70 -12.59 -3.59
C VAL A 614 0.43 -13.62 -3.49
N GLY A 615 1.43 -13.49 -4.36
CA GLY A 615 2.64 -14.30 -4.28
C GLY A 615 3.53 -13.90 -3.09
N LYS A 616 4.54 -14.71 -2.78
CA LYS A 616 5.55 -14.37 -1.77
C LYS A 616 6.47 -13.25 -2.22
N THR A 617 6.55 -13.03 -3.54
CA THR A 617 7.38 -12.00 -4.17
C THR A 617 6.56 -11.16 -5.16
N ALA A 618 7.09 -9.98 -5.51
CA ALA A 618 6.54 -9.11 -6.55
C ALA A 618 6.42 -9.82 -7.92
N MET A 619 7.40 -10.68 -8.22
CA MET A 619 7.46 -11.48 -9.45
C MET A 619 6.37 -12.55 -9.47
N GLU A 620 6.25 -13.34 -8.39
CA GLU A 620 5.18 -14.33 -8.27
C GLU A 620 3.79 -13.68 -8.36
N SER A 621 3.60 -12.51 -7.74
CA SER A 621 2.33 -11.77 -7.83
C SER A 621 2.01 -11.33 -9.25
N LEU A 622 3.03 -10.91 -10.02
CA LEU A 622 2.88 -10.52 -11.41
C LEU A 622 2.56 -11.72 -12.32
N GLU A 623 3.18 -12.88 -12.08
CA GLU A 623 2.87 -14.13 -12.77
C GLU A 623 1.43 -14.60 -12.52
N ILE A 624 0.96 -14.52 -11.27
CA ILE A 624 -0.45 -14.82 -10.93
C ILE A 624 -1.39 -13.90 -11.70
N ASN A 625 -1.13 -12.59 -11.69
CA ASN A 625 -1.94 -11.62 -12.44
C ASN A 625 -1.96 -11.91 -13.95
N ALA A 626 -0.82 -12.27 -14.53
CA ALA A 626 -0.72 -12.64 -15.94
C ALA A 626 -1.55 -13.90 -16.27
N ARG A 627 -1.48 -14.95 -15.43
CA ARG A 627 -2.29 -16.17 -15.59
C ARG A 627 -3.79 -15.91 -15.51
N VAL A 628 -4.22 -15.10 -14.55
CA VAL A 628 -5.62 -14.69 -14.40
C VAL A 628 -6.10 -13.93 -15.63
N SER A 629 -5.32 -12.96 -16.12
CA SER A 629 -5.70 -12.20 -17.31
C SER A 629 -5.80 -13.10 -18.55
N SER A 630 -4.80 -13.97 -18.78
CA SER A 630 -4.82 -14.92 -19.90
C SER A 630 -6.05 -15.81 -19.85
N ALA A 631 -6.42 -16.30 -18.67
CA ALA A 631 -7.61 -17.13 -18.51
C ALA A 631 -8.90 -16.38 -18.84
N LEU A 632 -9.04 -15.11 -18.43
CA LEU A 632 -10.20 -14.29 -18.79
C LEU A 632 -10.27 -14.03 -20.31
N VAL A 633 -9.13 -13.81 -20.97
CA VAL A 633 -9.06 -13.68 -22.43
C VAL A 633 -9.46 -14.99 -23.11
N GLU A 634 -8.96 -16.13 -22.64
CA GLU A 634 -9.31 -17.45 -23.17
C GLU A 634 -10.79 -17.79 -22.99
N ILE A 635 -11.39 -17.46 -21.84
CA ILE A 635 -12.84 -17.57 -21.62
C ILE A 635 -13.58 -16.79 -22.71
N VAL A 636 -13.22 -15.52 -22.92
CA VAL A 636 -13.90 -14.68 -23.93
C VAL A 636 -13.68 -15.21 -25.35
N ARG A 637 -12.52 -15.80 -25.67
CA ARG A 637 -12.26 -16.42 -26.98
C ARG A 637 -13.04 -17.72 -27.18
N ASN A 638 -13.34 -18.45 -26.09
CA ASN A 638 -14.10 -19.70 -26.13
C ASN A 638 -15.62 -19.48 -26.15
N ILE A 639 -16.10 -18.27 -25.87
CA ILE A 639 -17.51 -17.89 -26.08
C ILE A 639 -17.77 -17.85 -27.60
N THR A 640 -18.68 -18.71 -28.06
CA THR A 640 -19.09 -18.82 -29.47
C THR A 640 -20.23 -17.89 -29.81
N GLU A 641 -21.07 -17.56 -28.81
CA GLU A 641 -22.18 -16.62 -28.97
C GLU A 641 -21.68 -15.18 -29.05
N ARG A 642 -22.02 -14.47 -30.13
CA ARG A 642 -21.59 -13.08 -30.31
C ARG A 642 -22.39 -12.16 -29.37
N PRO A 643 -21.76 -11.55 -28.34
CA PRO A 643 -22.47 -10.66 -27.45
C PRO A 643 -22.80 -9.35 -28.18
N ARG A 644 -23.91 -8.73 -27.77
CA ARG A 644 -24.37 -7.43 -28.29
C ARG A 644 -23.36 -6.31 -28.05
N TYR A 645 -22.65 -6.39 -26.93
CA TYR A 645 -21.54 -5.51 -26.57
C TYR A 645 -20.60 -6.26 -25.61
N ILE A 646 -19.36 -5.79 -25.51
CA ILE A 646 -18.41 -6.24 -24.49
C ILE A 646 -17.99 -5.03 -23.66
N LEU A 647 -18.16 -5.11 -22.34
CA LEU A 647 -17.63 -4.14 -21.38
C LEU A 647 -16.56 -4.81 -20.53
N ALA A 648 -15.32 -4.34 -20.65
CA ALA A 648 -14.19 -4.89 -19.91
C ALA A 648 -13.75 -3.93 -18.79
N LYS A 649 -13.74 -4.42 -17.56
CA LYS A 649 -13.11 -3.80 -16.39
C LYS A 649 -12.03 -4.73 -15.85
N VAL A 650 -10.99 -4.90 -16.66
CA VAL A 650 -9.95 -5.92 -16.47
C VAL A 650 -8.59 -5.24 -16.53
N PHE A 651 -7.62 -5.72 -15.75
CA PHE A 651 -6.22 -5.44 -16.02
C PHE A 651 -5.82 -6.27 -17.25
N PHE A 652 -5.13 -5.67 -18.23
CA PHE A 652 -4.41 -6.42 -19.27
C PHE A 652 -5.27 -7.21 -20.27
N PHE A 653 -6.26 -6.57 -20.90
CA PHE A 653 -7.08 -7.18 -21.95
C PHE A 653 -6.63 -6.65 -23.32
N PHE A 654 -5.88 -7.43 -24.10
CA PHE A 654 -5.85 -7.48 -25.58
C PHE A 654 -4.92 -8.59 -26.06
#